data_AF-A0A6A8A8K2-F1
#
_entry.id   AF-A0A6A8A8K2-F1
#
_cell.length_a   1.000
_cell.length_b   1.000
_cell.length_c   1.000
_cell.angle_alpha   90.00
_cell.angle_beta   90.00
_cell.angle_gamma   90.00
#
_symmetry.space_group_name_H-M   'P 1'
#
loop_
_entity.id
_entity.type
_entity.pdbx_description
1 polymer ?
#
loop_
_entity_poly.entity_id
_entity_poly.type
_entity_poly.pdbx_seq_one_letter_code
_entity_poly.pdbx_strand_id
1 'polypeptide(L)'
;MAGLPETMMPSVLPRHRKARRLHCLVLAGLLLLPAAAAFGGPDDYPSASLQPGLTPGWNAHPNQLDIDAPEDEAQSGMTEAGTPVLKRNENQFPAEGRNVLLDLDSLPGPDGAPQPFDYDSSPTAHNAIRGKNTWMFWGEGNEIFWNWVQQHGYGLTDFLVLLDSRKRDSRFARSGLINQPGLETQGDREKRILGLYIDQAGANVRLPGTGSADPSRPVQQLFPVGDNKLYKDVLSKLPDDGLDPAIYGYPSGILGLRLFLNPDFFGDTKAAEEARKYWQAKVVAPNDDAYYEPDKWVSKDPKLVRPFRVSMSCGFCHVSPHPLFPPANPEKPDWKNLSSTIGGQYWDPATTFTNLQGKDSFIYQFLASQQPGTIDTSLVSTDQINNANTITAIFDLPARLARAATNAPEEQNASNLLIPQIEDPTQGTNPRHTPRVLLDGADSVGVFGALSRVYLNIGAYSEEWKRLHNTVIGFRPQRPFAVATNLKNSVYWRATDKYRIPYLAAFFTYPSPSRGESVTRPMLLGDTAEGKPIIEMEKAEALKGRGVFVEKCAICHSSKQPTGFDLQFSRGDKVSKTLAEGAPPALSLPMDFADWPGFLKTQAYGEYVRQIAALAGEPAADGDAFIKGNFLANEIRIPITLVGTNSGRAMGTNAMRGQMWDNFSSETYKMLPSVGNIHFFNPFSGKQTDHWGNNDSFTAPANGPGYYRPASLISLWATAPYLHNNALGKYTHDPSIKGRLEAFDDGIDKILWPEKRQSSTFRLPGDLRNDPAITVANGDAGFIYRTTVASYIDFAPGFIKPLLTGVVGPTLVSFLTCGLWVALAVVFIAFALFGQTRHAGFVFALVAVITAALLRVSGMDTIYPALWLLPIAATVIALLLWFALPWRLVGRIVFVLLAIGSLYTAHLAGNFVDGKSGNLRVGPVPQGTPVNLLMNMNPQASLPVMSNAVFGLVRGILRVSKDNLTGDAAWNAFRDEAAIPLMRASKSPDFVLDRGHWFAETLSDDEKTQLKSFLKTL
;
A
#
# COMPACT_ATOMS: atom_id res chain seq x y z
N MET A 1 -0.57 48.66 0.42
CA MET A 1 -1.68 49.57 0.76
C MET A 1 -2.97 48.78 0.57
N ALA A 2 -3.51 48.25 1.67
CA ALA A 2 -4.80 48.64 2.27
C ALA A 2 -5.98 48.38 1.31
N GLY A 3 -6.94 47.48 1.55
CA GLY A 3 -7.48 46.92 2.79
C GLY A 3 -8.98 47.22 2.80
N LEU A 4 -9.83 46.23 2.51
CA LEU A 4 -11.28 46.28 2.74
C LEU A 4 -11.77 44.86 3.13
N PRO A 5 -12.54 44.71 4.23
CA PRO A 5 -12.99 43.41 4.72
C PRO A 5 -14.40 43.06 4.20
N GLU A 6 -14.55 41.83 3.69
CA GLU A 6 -15.85 41.19 3.46
C GLU A 6 -16.50 40.86 4.81
N THR A 7 -17.62 41.52 5.11
CA THR A 7 -18.59 41.03 6.09
C THR A 7 -20.00 41.25 5.56
N MET A 8 -20.85 40.26 5.87
CA MET A 8 -22.31 40.22 5.71
C MET A 8 -22.85 39.53 4.44
N MET A 9 -22.85 38.20 4.47
CA MET A 9 -24.00 37.42 3.99
C MET A 9 -24.67 36.71 5.18
N PRO A 10 -26.02 36.70 5.27
CA PRO A 10 -26.73 36.26 6.46
C PRO A 10 -26.69 34.74 6.64
N SER A 11 -26.40 34.34 7.87
CA SER A 11 -26.38 32.97 8.36
C SER A 11 -27.78 32.35 8.35
N VAL A 12 -27.98 31.33 7.51
CA VAL A 12 -29.12 30.43 7.64
C VAL A 12 -28.84 29.44 8.79
N LEU A 13 -29.57 29.66 9.88
CA LEU A 13 -29.64 28.91 11.15
C LEU A 13 -29.24 27.41 11.12
N PRO A 14 -28.36 26.94 12.04
CA PRO A 14 -28.04 25.53 12.20
C PRO A 14 -28.84 24.91 13.36
N ARG A 15 -30.16 24.72 13.22
CA ARG A 15 -30.95 24.01 14.27
C ARG A 15 -31.06 22.49 14.07
N HIS A 16 -30.68 21.94 12.92
CA HIS A 16 -30.80 20.49 12.63
C HIS A 16 -29.49 19.67 12.72
N ARG A 17 -28.32 20.29 12.99
CA ARG A 17 -27.02 19.57 13.02
C ARG A 17 -26.74 18.80 14.32
N LYS A 18 -27.24 19.24 15.47
CA LYS A 18 -26.93 18.58 16.77
C LYS A 18 -27.62 17.22 16.93
N ALA A 19 -28.86 17.07 16.43
CA ALA A 19 -29.61 15.81 16.54
C ALA A 19 -29.04 14.69 15.64
N ARG A 20 -28.49 15.02 14.46
CA ARG A 20 -27.90 14.02 13.54
C ARG A 20 -26.58 13.42 14.05
N ARG A 21 -25.77 14.19 14.77
CA ARG A 21 -24.48 13.72 15.32
C ARG A 21 -24.64 12.65 16.39
N LEU A 22 -25.64 12.78 17.26
CA LEU A 22 -25.87 11.83 18.35
C LEU A 22 -26.44 10.48 17.86
N HIS A 23 -27.30 10.49 16.84
CA HIS A 23 -27.91 9.27 16.28
C HIS A 23 -26.89 8.36 15.57
N CYS A 24 -25.87 8.91 14.90
CA CYS A 24 -24.84 8.09 14.24
C CYS A 24 -23.90 7.39 15.25
N LEU A 25 -23.64 8.01 16.40
CA LEU A 25 -22.70 7.49 17.40
C LEU A 25 -23.32 6.39 18.29
N VAL A 26 -24.63 6.46 18.56
CA VAL A 26 -25.34 5.45 19.35
C VAL A 26 -25.64 4.17 18.55
N LEU A 27 -25.94 4.29 17.25
CA LEU A 27 -26.13 3.13 16.36
C LEU A 27 -24.83 2.36 16.10
N ALA A 28 -23.68 3.03 16.06
CA ALA A 28 -22.37 2.38 15.91
C ALA A 28 -22.01 1.47 17.12
N GLY A 29 -22.44 1.83 18.34
CA GLY A 29 -22.21 1.04 19.54
C GLY A 29 -23.10 -0.22 19.66
N LEU A 30 -24.27 -0.23 19.00
CA LEU A 30 -25.24 -1.33 19.06
C LEU A 30 -24.97 -2.44 18.03
N LEU A 31 -24.12 -2.19 17.03
CA LEU A 31 -23.81 -3.15 15.95
C LEU A 31 -22.62 -4.10 16.28
N LEU A 32 -22.02 -4.01 17.47
CA LEU A 32 -20.70 -4.62 17.77
C LEU A 32 -20.73 -5.92 18.61
N LEU A 33 -21.84 -6.64 18.63
CA LEU A 33 -21.90 -8.01 19.15
C LEU A 33 -22.63 -8.84 18.08
N PRO A 34 -22.05 -9.87 17.42
CA PRO A 34 -21.10 -10.85 17.99
C PRO A 34 -19.96 -11.31 17.04
N ALA A 35 -18.90 -11.91 17.60
CA ALA A 35 -18.35 -13.22 17.22
C ALA A 35 -17.10 -13.51 18.07
N ALA A 36 -17.16 -14.60 18.83
CA ALA A 36 -16.07 -15.07 19.65
C ALA A 36 -15.04 -15.83 18.80
N ALA A 37 -13.78 -15.47 18.94
CA ALA A 37 -12.72 -16.44 19.17
C ALA A 37 -11.76 -15.80 20.17
N ALA A 38 -11.53 -16.49 21.28
CA ALA A 38 -10.43 -16.18 22.17
C ALA A 38 -9.10 -16.46 21.46
N PHE A 39 -8.00 -16.20 22.19
CA PHE A 39 -6.66 -16.78 22.06
C PHE A 39 -5.55 -15.85 21.55
N GLY A 40 -4.61 -15.60 22.47
CA GLY A 40 -3.21 -15.97 22.24
C GLY A 40 -2.22 -14.87 21.89
N GLY A 41 -2.13 -13.81 22.68
CA GLY A 41 -0.98 -12.89 22.73
C GLY A 41 -0.86 -12.31 24.15
N PRO A 42 0.29 -11.77 24.57
CA PRO A 42 0.38 -11.04 25.83
C PRO A 42 -0.67 -9.91 25.85
N ASP A 43 -1.32 -9.70 27.00
CA ASP A 43 -2.47 -8.78 27.16
C ASP A 43 -2.19 -7.32 26.71
N ASP A 44 -0.92 -6.94 26.60
CA ASP A 44 -0.52 -5.58 26.26
C ASP A 44 -0.36 -5.32 24.76
N TYR A 45 0.11 -6.28 23.94
CA TYR A 45 0.27 -6.10 22.47
C TYR A 45 0.13 -7.45 21.72
N PRO A 46 -0.95 -7.70 20.95
CA PRO A 46 -1.12 -8.95 20.21
C PRO A 46 -0.12 -9.11 19.05
N SER A 47 0.59 -8.04 18.65
CA SER A 47 1.57 -8.00 17.56
C SER A 47 0.98 -8.48 16.22
N ALA A 48 1.81 -8.80 15.21
CA ALA A 48 1.38 -9.24 13.88
C ALA A 48 0.69 -10.61 13.89
N SER A 49 -0.46 -10.70 14.54
CA SER A 49 -1.20 -11.93 14.72
C SER A 49 -1.48 -12.57 13.37
N LEU A 50 -1.12 -13.85 13.26
CA LEU A 50 -1.56 -14.70 12.17
C LEU A 50 -3.03 -15.03 12.42
N GLN A 51 -3.84 -15.07 11.35
CA GLN A 51 -5.23 -15.47 11.49
C GLN A 51 -5.32 -16.88 12.10
N PRO A 52 -6.04 -17.05 13.23
CA PRO A 52 -6.25 -18.36 13.81
C PRO A 52 -6.98 -19.28 12.84
N GLY A 53 -6.63 -20.57 12.88
CA GLY A 53 -7.22 -21.54 11.98
C GLY A 53 -8.72 -21.80 12.14
N LEU A 54 -9.32 -21.25 13.21
CA LEU A 54 -10.74 -21.38 13.55
C LEU A 54 -11.57 -20.15 13.14
N THR A 55 -10.94 -19.10 12.60
CA THR A 55 -11.65 -17.88 12.21
C THR A 55 -12.61 -18.19 11.03
N PRO A 56 -13.91 -17.83 11.10
CA PRO A 56 -14.83 -18.04 9.99
C PRO A 56 -14.32 -17.42 8.68
N GLY A 57 -14.26 -18.22 7.62
CA GLY A 57 -13.73 -17.79 6.31
C GLY A 57 -12.23 -17.98 6.12
N TRP A 58 -11.48 -18.36 7.18
CA TRP A 58 -10.10 -18.80 7.05
C TRP A 58 -10.02 -20.18 6.40
N ASN A 59 -8.97 -20.43 5.61
CA ASN A 59 -8.79 -21.68 4.87
C ASN A 59 -7.53 -22.43 5.33
N ALA A 60 -7.73 -23.60 5.95
CA ALA A 60 -6.68 -24.53 6.41
C ALA A 60 -5.96 -25.27 5.28
N HIS A 61 -6.61 -25.34 4.11
CA HIS A 61 -6.08 -25.94 2.91
C HIS A 61 -6.00 -24.87 1.81
N PRO A 62 -5.17 -23.84 2.04
CA PRO A 62 -5.07 -22.65 1.18
C PRO A 62 -4.58 -22.95 -0.26
N ASN A 63 -4.14 -24.19 -0.47
CA ASN A 63 -3.37 -24.66 -1.61
C ASN A 63 -4.22 -25.39 -2.65
N GLN A 64 -5.53 -25.18 -2.63
CA GLN A 64 -6.48 -25.87 -3.51
C GLN A 64 -7.14 -24.92 -4.49
N LEU A 65 -7.53 -25.48 -5.63
CA LEU A 65 -8.37 -24.81 -6.62
C LEU A 65 -9.68 -24.33 -5.97
N ASP A 66 -10.00 -23.04 -6.07
CA ASP A 66 -11.33 -22.54 -5.74
C ASP A 66 -12.29 -22.96 -6.88
N ILE A 67 -13.14 -23.94 -6.59
CA ILE A 67 -14.12 -24.46 -7.55
C ILE A 67 -15.24 -23.46 -7.87
N ASP A 68 -15.46 -22.49 -6.98
CA ASP A 68 -16.51 -21.48 -7.11
C ASP A 68 -15.97 -20.21 -7.79
N ALA A 69 -14.66 -20.09 -8.01
CA ALA A 69 -14.07 -18.93 -8.65
C ALA A 69 -14.56 -18.81 -10.11
N PRO A 70 -15.03 -17.61 -10.52
CA PRO A 70 -15.49 -17.38 -11.89
C PRO A 70 -14.31 -17.37 -12.88
N GLU A 71 -14.60 -17.58 -14.16
CA GLU A 71 -13.63 -17.29 -15.23
C GLU A 71 -13.42 -15.77 -15.36
N ASP A 72 -12.21 -15.33 -15.75
CA ASP A 72 -11.98 -13.92 -16.07
C ASP A 72 -12.78 -13.47 -17.31
N GLU A 73 -13.03 -12.17 -17.45
CA GLU A 73 -13.88 -11.58 -18.51
C GLU A 73 -13.49 -12.07 -19.92
N ALA A 74 -12.19 -12.22 -20.19
CA ALA A 74 -11.69 -12.68 -21.49
C ALA A 74 -12.00 -14.17 -21.75
N GLN A 75 -11.94 -15.02 -20.73
CA GLN A 75 -12.29 -16.44 -20.81
C GLN A 75 -13.82 -16.66 -20.84
N SER A 76 -14.54 -15.94 -19.98
CA SER A 76 -15.99 -16.07 -19.81
C SER A 76 -16.78 -15.52 -21.01
N GLY A 77 -16.23 -14.53 -21.72
CA GLY A 77 -16.90 -13.83 -22.81
C GLY A 77 -18.01 -12.88 -22.35
N MET A 78 -17.98 -12.47 -21.07
CA MET A 78 -19.01 -11.63 -20.48
C MET A 78 -18.42 -10.74 -19.39
N THR A 79 -18.82 -9.47 -19.37
CA THR A 79 -18.57 -8.60 -18.19
C THR A 79 -19.42 -9.07 -17.00
N GLU A 80 -19.03 -8.67 -15.78
CA GLU A 80 -19.86 -8.93 -14.59
C GLU A 80 -21.27 -8.30 -14.67
N ALA A 81 -21.42 -7.21 -15.42
CA ALA A 81 -22.72 -6.57 -15.65
C ALA A 81 -23.56 -7.27 -16.74
N GLY A 82 -23.06 -8.36 -17.34
CA GLY A 82 -23.76 -9.14 -18.35
C GLY A 82 -23.64 -8.58 -19.77
N THR A 83 -22.61 -7.77 -20.06
CA THR A 83 -22.33 -7.31 -21.42
C THR A 83 -21.48 -8.34 -22.16
N PRO A 84 -21.90 -8.86 -23.33
CA PRO A 84 -21.10 -9.79 -24.09
C PRO A 84 -19.78 -9.17 -24.56
N VAL A 85 -18.68 -9.90 -24.38
CA VAL A 85 -17.37 -9.56 -24.93
C VAL A 85 -16.81 -10.73 -25.73
N LEU A 86 -15.84 -10.44 -26.58
CA LEU A 86 -15.16 -11.46 -27.37
C LEU A 86 -14.38 -12.40 -26.44
N LYS A 87 -14.70 -13.70 -26.50
CA LYS A 87 -13.89 -14.74 -25.87
C LYS A 87 -12.50 -14.77 -26.49
N ARG A 88 -11.49 -14.78 -25.63
CA ARG A 88 -10.07 -14.86 -26.02
C ARG A 88 -9.37 -15.96 -25.25
N ASN A 89 -8.33 -16.53 -25.85
CA ASN A 89 -7.38 -17.42 -25.18
C ASN A 89 -5.99 -16.76 -25.08
N GLU A 90 -5.05 -17.42 -24.41
CA GLU A 90 -3.72 -16.85 -24.14
C GLU A 90 -2.91 -16.52 -25.40
N ASN A 91 -3.19 -17.16 -26.55
CA ASN A 91 -2.50 -16.89 -27.81
C ASN A 91 -2.99 -15.61 -28.51
N GLN A 92 -4.10 -15.03 -28.05
CA GLN A 92 -4.67 -13.79 -28.58
C GLN A 92 -4.14 -12.54 -27.87
N PHE A 93 -3.12 -12.70 -27.01
CA PHE A 93 -2.42 -11.60 -26.34
C PHE A 93 -0.93 -11.60 -26.68
N PRO A 94 -0.53 -11.56 -27.97
CA PRO A 94 0.88 -11.51 -28.34
C PRO A 94 1.58 -10.29 -27.73
N ALA A 95 2.85 -10.46 -27.38
CA ALA A 95 3.68 -9.35 -26.96
C ALA A 95 4.13 -8.51 -28.16
N GLU A 96 4.10 -7.19 -28.01
CA GLU A 96 4.66 -6.22 -28.96
C GLU A 96 6.15 -6.54 -29.18
N GLY A 97 6.50 -6.89 -30.42
CA GLY A 97 7.83 -7.34 -30.80
C GLY A 97 8.73 -6.24 -31.34
N ARG A 98 8.18 -5.08 -31.71
CA ARG A 98 8.99 -3.94 -32.15
C ARG A 98 9.70 -3.31 -30.96
N ASN A 99 10.90 -2.78 -31.20
CA ASN A 99 11.56 -1.92 -30.21
C ASN A 99 10.94 -0.52 -30.24
N VAL A 100 9.83 -0.35 -29.51
CA VAL A 100 9.04 0.91 -29.52
C VAL A 100 9.51 1.97 -28.55
N LEU A 101 10.47 1.62 -27.70
CA LEU A 101 10.99 2.44 -26.61
C LEU A 101 12.52 2.60 -26.75
N LEU A 102 12.98 2.97 -27.95
CA LEU A 102 14.40 3.02 -28.32
C LEU A 102 15.26 3.79 -27.30
N ASP A 103 14.82 4.99 -26.94
CA ASP A 103 15.61 5.90 -26.10
C ASP A 103 15.42 5.67 -24.59
N LEU A 104 14.38 4.93 -24.16
CA LEU A 104 14.18 4.61 -22.74
C LEU A 104 15.36 3.76 -22.22
N ASP A 105 15.82 4.02 -20.99
CA ASP A 105 17.00 3.35 -20.41
C ASP A 105 18.29 3.57 -21.22
N SER A 106 18.45 4.79 -21.75
CA SER A 106 19.69 5.20 -22.42
C SER A 106 20.91 5.03 -21.52
N LEU A 107 22.04 4.70 -22.14
CA LEU A 107 23.34 4.50 -21.50
C LEU A 107 24.30 5.65 -21.84
N PRO A 108 25.27 5.97 -20.97
CA PRO A 108 26.31 6.96 -21.28
C PRO A 108 27.17 6.53 -22.46
N GLY A 109 27.27 7.40 -23.46
CA GLY A 109 28.23 7.30 -24.56
C GLY A 109 29.66 7.67 -24.13
N PRO A 110 30.66 7.49 -25.02
CA PRO A 110 32.04 7.85 -24.73
C PRO A 110 32.26 9.33 -24.36
N ASP A 111 31.39 10.20 -24.87
CA ASP A 111 31.35 11.64 -24.60
C ASP A 111 30.42 12.01 -23.43
N GLY A 112 29.81 11.02 -22.77
CA GLY A 112 28.81 11.19 -21.71
C GLY A 112 27.41 11.52 -22.23
N ALA A 113 27.18 11.59 -23.54
CA ALA A 113 25.85 11.82 -24.09
C ALA A 113 24.98 10.54 -23.98
N PRO A 114 23.65 10.66 -23.81
CA PRO A 114 22.77 9.50 -23.80
C PRO A 114 22.78 8.80 -25.15
N GLN A 115 22.96 7.48 -25.13
CA GLN A 115 22.88 6.59 -26.28
C GLN A 115 21.83 5.50 -26.02
N PRO A 116 21.00 5.13 -27.01
CA PRO A 116 20.05 4.04 -26.86
C PRO A 116 20.70 2.73 -26.39
N PHE A 117 19.98 1.94 -25.61
CA PHE A 117 20.39 0.58 -25.29
C PHE A 117 20.35 -0.28 -26.56
N ASP A 118 21.45 -0.94 -26.89
CA ASP A 118 21.61 -1.73 -28.11
C ASP A 118 21.16 -3.18 -27.94
N TYR A 119 20.45 -3.67 -28.95
CA TYR A 119 19.97 -5.05 -29.05
C TYR A 119 20.50 -5.64 -30.37
N ASP A 120 21.01 -6.88 -30.32
CA ASP A 120 21.32 -7.64 -31.54
C ASP A 120 20.06 -8.27 -32.16
N SER A 121 20.23 -9.07 -33.22
CA SER A 121 19.13 -9.78 -33.90
C SER A 121 18.81 -11.16 -33.28
N SER A 122 19.33 -11.48 -32.09
CA SER A 122 19.17 -12.80 -31.48
C SER A 122 17.74 -13.01 -30.95
N PRO A 123 17.29 -14.27 -30.79
CA PRO A 123 16.02 -14.57 -30.12
C PRO A 123 15.92 -14.00 -28.70
N THR A 124 17.04 -13.98 -27.95
CA THR A 124 17.10 -13.44 -26.59
C THR A 124 16.89 -11.93 -26.59
N ALA A 125 17.50 -11.20 -27.54
CA ALA A 125 17.27 -9.77 -27.71
C ALA A 125 15.80 -9.46 -28.05
N HIS A 126 15.20 -10.22 -28.97
CA HIS A 126 13.77 -10.08 -29.27
C HIS A 126 12.87 -10.34 -28.05
N ASN A 127 13.23 -11.29 -27.18
CA ASN A 127 12.52 -11.53 -25.94
C ASN A 127 12.71 -10.40 -24.92
N ALA A 128 13.92 -9.84 -24.82
CA ALA A 128 14.19 -8.67 -23.99
C ALA A 128 13.38 -7.44 -24.44
N ILE A 129 13.24 -7.21 -25.75
CA ILE A 129 12.39 -6.16 -26.31
C ILE A 129 10.92 -6.38 -25.93
N ARG A 130 10.40 -7.60 -26.09
CA ARG A 130 9.03 -7.95 -25.66
C ARG A 130 8.84 -7.75 -24.15
N GLY A 131 9.88 -8.02 -23.37
CA GLY A 131 9.91 -7.82 -21.92
C GLY A 131 9.81 -6.34 -21.57
N LYS A 132 10.63 -5.49 -22.19
CA LYS A 132 10.58 -4.03 -22.04
C LYS A 132 9.18 -3.49 -22.32
N ASN A 133 8.59 -3.88 -23.45
CA ASN A 133 7.24 -3.45 -23.83
C ASN A 133 6.16 -3.98 -22.86
N THR A 134 6.34 -5.21 -22.35
CA THR A 134 5.46 -5.79 -21.34
C THR A 134 5.52 -4.99 -20.03
N TRP A 135 6.72 -4.70 -19.53
CA TRP A 135 6.92 -3.91 -18.31
C TRP A 135 6.21 -2.55 -18.37
N MET A 136 6.24 -1.93 -19.55
CA MET A 136 5.76 -0.57 -19.76
C MET A 136 4.27 -0.48 -20.07
N PHE A 137 3.68 -1.49 -20.71
CA PHE A 137 2.32 -1.37 -21.26
C PHE A 137 1.35 -2.49 -20.90
N TRP A 138 1.82 -3.66 -20.47
CA TRP A 138 0.94 -4.78 -20.14
C TRP A 138 0.26 -4.54 -18.79
N GLY A 139 -1.08 -4.62 -18.76
CA GLY A 139 -1.87 -4.47 -17.54
C GLY A 139 -2.66 -5.71 -17.12
N GLU A 140 -2.57 -6.82 -17.88
CA GLU A 140 -3.14 -8.12 -17.48
C GLU A 140 -4.64 -8.09 -17.11
N GLY A 141 -5.44 -7.30 -17.81
CA GLY A 141 -6.88 -7.20 -17.57
C GLY A 141 -7.27 -6.42 -16.30
N ASN A 142 -6.30 -5.76 -15.63
CA ASN A 142 -6.55 -5.06 -14.38
C ASN A 142 -7.41 -3.80 -14.52
N GLU A 143 -7.73 -3.35 -15.73
CA GLU A 143 -8.68 -2.26 -15.96
C GLU A 143 -10.06 -2.57 -15.39
N ILE A 144 -10.41 -3.86 -15.27
CA ILE A 144 -11.64 -4.33 -14.63
C ILE A 144 -11.59 -4.03 -13.14
N PHE A 145 -10.47 -4.36 -12.48
CA PHE A 145 -10.27 -4.09 -11.05
C PHE A 145 -10.31 -2.59 -10.76
N TRP A 146 -9.55 -1.78 -11.49
CA TRP A 146 -9.50 -0.33 -11.25
C TRP A 146 -10.83 0.34 -11.59
N ASN A 147 -11.56 -0.12 -12.61
CA ASN A 147 -12.95 0.33 -12.83
C ASN A 147 -13.86 -0.03 -11.65
N TRP A 148 -13.73 -1.24 -11.10
CA TRP A 148 -14.50 -1.65 -9.92
C TRP A 148 -14.16 -0.80 -8.70
N VAL A 149 -12.88 -0.53 -8.42
CA VAL A 149 -12.45 0.33 -7.30
C VAL A 149 -12.99 1.76 -7.44
N GLN A 150 -13.04 2.32 -8.64
CA GLN A 150 -13.61 3.67 -8.83
C GLN A 150 -15.13 3.73 -8.57
N GLN A 151 -15.84 2.60 -8.73
CA GLN A 151 -17.27 2.50 -8.46
C GLN A 151 -17.60 2.07 -7.02
N HIS A 152 -16.75 1.23 -6.41
CA HIS A 152 -17.01 0.54 -5.14
C HIS A 152 -16.03 0.89 -4.02
N GLY A 153 -14.89 1.52 -4.34
CA GLY A 153 -13.81 1.90 -3.43
C GLY A 153 -14.09 3.18 -2.67
N TYR A 154 -15.30 3.32 -2.13
CA TYR A 154 -15.65 4.32 -1.12
C TYR A 154 -15.57 5.80 -1.56
N GLY A 155 -15.49 6.07 -2.86
CA GLY A 155 -15.33 7.43 -3.41
C GLY A 155 -13.95 8.01 -3.12
N LEU A 156 -12.92 7.17 -3.03
CA LEU A 156 -11.54 7.57 -2.73
C LEU A 156 -10.80 8.10 -3.95
N THR A 157 -10.88 7.39 -5.08
CA THR A 157 -10.15 7.71 -6.29
C THR A 157 -11.00 7.58 -7.56
N ASP A 158 -10.70 8.42 -8.54
CA ASP A 158 -11.12 8.29 -9.92
C ASP A 158 -9.92 8.61 -10.84
N PHE A 159 -9.44 7.62 -11.59
CA PHE A 159 -8.31 7.80 -12.49
C PHE A 159 -8.65 8.72 -13.66
N LEU A 160 -9.90 8.84 -14.10
CA LEU A 160 -10.26 9.82 -15.13
C LEU A 160 -10.17 11.27 -14.61
N VAL A 161 -10.31 11.48 -13.30
CA VAL A 161 -10.00 12.77 -12.66
C VAL A 161 -8.49 13.00 -12.58
N LEU A 162 -7.71 11.95 -12.32
CA LEU A 162 -6.24 12.00 -12.34
C LEU A 162 -5.68 12.39 -13.71
N LEU A 163 -6.35 11.94 -14.78
CA LEU A 163 -5.99 12.18 -16.17
C LEU A 163 -6.35 13.58 -16.68
N ASP A 164 -6.98 14.45 -15.86
CA ASP A 164 -7.38 15.80 -16.28
C ASP A 164 -6.24 16.54 -17.00
N SER A 165 -6.37 16.66 -18.32
CA SER A 165 -5.31 17.17 -19.18
C SER A 165 -4.93 18.60 -18.85
N ARG A 166 -5.85 19.40 -18.30
CA ARG A 166 -5.58 20.77 -17.83
C ARG A 166 -4.50 20.83 -16.75
N LYS A 167 -4.22 19.70 -16.10
CA LYS A 167 -3.23 19.57 -15.03
C LYS A 167 -1.94 18.88 -15.49
N ARG A 168 -1.79 18.59 -16.79
CA ARG A 168 -0.61 17.94 -17.38
C ARG A 168 0.69 18.70 -17.09
N ASP A 169 0.72 20.01 -17.28
CA ASP A 169 1.93 20.85 -17.12
C ASP A 169 2.36 21.07 -15.65
N SER A 170 1.73 20.36 -14.71
CA SER A 170 2.06 20.38 -13.27
C SER A 170 1.91 18.98 -12.65
N ARG A 171 1.88 17.93 -13.47
CA ARG A 171 1.52 16.59 -13.05
C ARG A 171 2.64 15.95 -12.25
N PHE A 172 3.90 16.13 -12.68
CA PHE A 172 5.06 15.72 -11.90
C PHE A 172 5.15 16.50 -10.60
N ALA A 173 5.07 17.84 -10.64
CA ALA A 173 5.19 18.68 -9.46
C ALA A 173 4.08 18.47 -8.40
N ARG A 174 2.90 17.97 -8.81
CA ARG A 174 1.80 17.68 -7.88
C ARG A 174 1.82 16.26 -7.34
N SER A 175 2.24 15.29 -8.15
CA SER A 175 1.98 13.87 -7.87
C SER A 175 3.13 12.93 -8.22
N GLY A 176 4.23 13.45 -8.78
CA GLY A 176 5.36 12.66 -9.28
C GLY A 176 5.07 11.79 -10.50
N LEU A 177 3.89 11.94 -11.12
CA LEU A 177 3.47 11.10 -12.24
C LEU A 177 4.16 11.56 -13.53
N ILE A 178 4.54 10.59 -14.34
CA ILE A 178 5.31 10.83 -15.57
C ILE A 178 4.36 11.04 -16.74
N ASN A 179 4.49 12.21 -17.35
CA ASN A 179 3.86 12.53 -18.62
C ASN A 179 4.44 11.63 -19.72
N GLN A 180 3.58 10.90 -20.45
CA GLN A 180 4.03 10.14 -21.61
C GLN A 180 4.58 11.11 -22.68
N PRO A 181 5.83 10.92 -23.15
CA PRO A 181 6.38 11.73 -24.24
C PRO A 181 5.56 11.57 -25.52
N GLY A 182 5.44 12.65 -26.30
CA GLY A 182 4.67 12.67 -27.56
C GLY A 182 3.19 13.07 -27.43
N LEU A 183 2.66 13.22 -26.21
CA LEU A 183 1.33 13.79 -25.94
C LEU A 183 1.39 15.25 -25.45
N GLU A 184 0.31 15.98 -25.67
CA GLU A 184 0.18 17.40 -25.37
C GLU A 184 -1.05 17.71 -24.51
N THR A 185 -0.97 18.83 -23.79
CA THR A 185 -2.07 19.37 -22.98
C THR A 185 -3.28 19.69 -23.87
N GLN A 186 -4.47 19.33 -23.39
CA GLN A 186 -5.76 19.59 -24.03
C GLN A 186 -6.69 20.26 -22.99
N GLY A 187 -6.70 21.60 -22.95
CA GLY A 187 -7.54 22.38 -22.03
C GLY A 187 -8.81 22.97 -22.64
N ASP A 188 -9.01 22.78 -23.94
CA ASP A 188 -10.14 23.33 -24.70
C ASP A 188 -11.42 22.53 -24.43
N ARG A 189 -12.44 23.22 -23.90
CA ARG A 189 -13.72 22.62 -23.51
C ARG A 189 -14.48 21.99 -24.68
N GLU A 190 -14.31 22.51 -25.90
CA GLU A 190 -15.01 22.03 -27.10
C GLU A 190 -14.42 20.74 -27.66
N LYS A 191 -13.16 20.42 -27.29
CA LYS A 191 -12.47 19.20 -27.72
C LYS A 191 -12.61 18.06 -26.72
N ARG A 192 -13.38 18.24 -25.65
CA ARG A 192 -13.61 17.19 -24.64
C ARG A 192 -14.20 15.94 -25.27
N ILE A 193 -13.72 14.78 -24.82
CA ILE A 193 -14.25 13.48 -25.21
C ILE A 193 -15.25 13.07 -24.14
N LEU A 194 -16.54 13.09 -24.47
CA LEU A 194 -17.62 12.76 -23.52
C LEU A 194 -17.55 13.57 -22.21
N GLY A 195 -17.19 14.86 -22.30
CA GLY A 195 -17.05 15.75 -21.15
C GLY A 195 -15.72 15.63 -20.40
N LEU A 196 -14.79 14.80 -20.88
CA LEU A 196 -13.47 14.59 -20.28
C LEU A 196 -12.36 15.36 -21.03
N TYR A 197 -11.42 15.94 -20.28
CA TYR A 197 -10.16 16.49 -20.79
C TYR A 197 -9.10 15.40 -20.82
N ILE A 198 -8.77 14.91 -22.01
CA ILE A 198 -7.78 13.83 -22.24
C ILE A 198 -6.61 14.41 -23.04
N ASP A 199 -5.37 14.07 -22.66
CA ASP A 199 -4.16 14.50 -23.37
C ASP A 199 -4.29 14.15 -24.86
N GLN A 200 -3.94 15.09 -25.75
CA GLN A 200 -4.08 14.92 -27.21
C GLN A 200 -2.77 14.48 -27.86
N ALA A 201 -2.87 13.92 -29.06
CA ALA A 201 -1.71 13.57 -29.87
C ALA A 201 -0.87 14.81 -30.23
N GLY A 202 0.42 14.80 -29.89
CA GLY A 202 1.42 15.73 -30.40
C GLY A 202 2.12 15.17 -31.66
N ALA A 203 3.11 15.91 -32.18
CA ALA A 203 3.81 15.56 -33.42
C ALA A 203 4.49 14.18 -33.42
N ASN A 204 4.94 13.72 -32.24
CA ASN A 204 5.70 12.48 -32.05
C ASN A 204 4.93 11.44 -31.20
N VAL A 205 3.59 11.45 -31.25
CA VAL A 205 2.78 10.50 -30.47
C VAL A 205 2.99 9.05 -30.89
N ARG A 206 3.24 8.82 -32.18
CA ARG A 206 3.40 7.47 -32.72
C ARG A 206 4.77 6.94 -32.36
N LEU A 207 4.81 5.86 -31.57
CA LEU A 207 6.05 5.27 -31.12
C LEU A 207 6.85 4.74 -32.32
N PRO A 208 8.17 4.99 -32.35
CA PRO A 208 9.04 4.43 -33.40
C PRO A 208 9.03 2.90 -33.32
N GLY A 209 9.54 2.18 -34.31
CA GLY A 209 9.66 0.73 -34.16
C GLY A 209 10.33 0.05 -35.34
N THR A 210 11.48 -0.55 -35.08
CA THR A 210 12.14 -1.50 -35.98
C THR A 210 11.70 -2.92 -35.62
N GLY A 211 11.38 -3.73 -36.63
CA GLY A 211 10.82 -5.08 -36.49
C GLY A 211 9.50 -5.24 -37.24
N SER A 212 9.03 -6.48 -37.43
CA SER A 212 7.77 -6.73 -38.13
C SER A 212 6.57 -6.47 -37.19
N ALA A 213 5.97 -5.29 -37.26
CA ALA A 213 4.53 -5.20 -36.97
C ALA A 213 3.82 -6.08 -38.01
N ASP A 214 2.87 -6.90 -37.59
CA ASP A 214 1.96 -7.55 -38.53
C ASP A 214 0.97 -6.48 -39.02
N PRO A 215 1.16 -5.87 -40.20
CA PRO A 215 0.36 -4.73 -40.65
C PRO A 215 -1.06 -5.17 -41.06
N SER A 216 -1.32 -6.49 -41.02
CA SER A 216 -2.55 -7.11 -41.49
C SER A 216 -3.56 -7.43 -40.39
N ARG A 217 -3.24 -7.18 -39.12
CA ARG A 217 -4.19 -7.41 -38.02
C ARG A 217 -5.18 -6.24 -37.91
N PRO A 218 -6.45 -6.42 -38.30
CA PRO A 218 -7.46 -5.41 -38.03
C PRO A 218 -7.60 -5.25 -36.51
N VAL A 219 -7.75 -4.01 -36.04
CA VAL A 219 -8.11 -3.73 -34.64
C VAL A 219 -9.39 -4.51 -34.35
N GLN A 220 -9.29 -5.51 -33.49
CA GLN A 220 -10.38 -6.43 -33.24
C GLN A 220 -11.41 -5.73 -32.34
N GLN A 221 -12.65 -5.67 -32.81
CA GLN A 221 -13.76 -5.20 -31.99
C GLN A 221 -13.98 -6.19 -30.83
N LEU A 222 -13.84 -5.71 -29.59
CA LEU A 222 -13.87 -6.55 -28.39
C LEU A 222 -15.29 -6.85 -27.88
N PHE A 223 -16.32 -6.13 -28.33
CA PHE A 223 -17.70 -6.33 -27.92
C PHE A 223 -18.69 -5.77 -28.94
N PRO A 224 -19.94 -6.27 -29.02
CA PRO A 224 -20.99 -5.68 -29.84
C PRO A 224 -21.29 -4.25 -29.40
N VAL A 225 -21.26 -3.29 -30.35
CA VAL A 225 -21.41 -1.85 -30.05
C VAL A 225 -22.87 -1.42 -30.28
N GLY A 226 -23.47 -0.79 -29.28
CA GLY A 226 -24.86 -0.32 -29.33
C GLY A 226 -25.05 1.01 -30.08
N ASP A 227 -24.07 1.93 -30.00
CA ASP A 227 -24.08 3.19 -30.76
C ASP A 227 -22.78 3.33 -31.57
N ASN A 228 -22.84 2.87 -32.82
CA ASN A 228 -21.69 2.88 -33.74
C ASN A 228 -21.20 4.29 -34.09
N LYS A 229 -22.07 5.29 -34.09
CA LYS A 229 -21.69 6.66 -34.43
C LYS A 229 -20.88 7.25 -33.29
N LEU A 230 -21.40 7.16 -32.06
CA LEU A 230 -20.70 7.61 -30.86
C LEU A 230 -19.35 6.90 -30.70
N TYR A 231 -19.34 5.57 -30.85
CA TYR A 231 -18.14 4.76 -30.71
C TYR A 231 -17.04 5.19 -31.69
N LYS A 232 -17.36 5.36 -32.98
CA LYS A 232 -16.38 5.81 -33.99
C LYS A 232 -15.92 7.25 -33.77
N ASP A 233 -16.81 8.14 -33.35
CA ASP A 233 -16.45 9.54 -33.02
C ASP A 233 -15.46 9.59 -31.86
N VAL A 234 -15.71 8.85 -30.78
CA VAL A 234 -14.78 8.73 -29.65
C VAL A 234 -13.43 8.18 -30.09
N LEU A 235 -13.41 7.10 -30.86
CA LEU A 235 -12.17 6.50 -31.36
C LEU A 235 -11.34 7.48 -32.20
N SER A 236 -11.98 8.30 -33.04
CA SER A 236 -11.28 9.27 -33.89
C SER A 236 -10.60 10.40 -33.10
N LYS A 237 -10.96 10.60 -31.83
CA LYS A 237 -10.46 11.65 -30.96
C LYS A 237 -9.41 11.15 -29.97
N LEU A 238 -9.32 9.84 -29.74
CA LEU A 238 -8.31 9.27 -28.87
C LEU A 238 -6.93 9.33 -29.53
N PRO A 239 -5.86 9.62 -28.78
CA PRO A 239 -4.50 9.53 -29.29
C PRO A 239 -4.15 8.08 -29.69
N ASP A 240 -3.44 7.91 -30.81
CA ASP A 240 -2.93 6.61 -31.30
C ASP A 240 -1.41 6.64 -31.31
N ASP A 241 -0.78 5.86 -30.43
CA ASP A 241 0.67 5.71 -30.36
C ASP A 241 1.21 4.52 -31.17
N GLY A 242 0.34 3.83 -31.91
CA GLY A 242 0.69 2.75 -32.82
C GLY A 242 0.80 1.37 -32.17
N LEU A 243 0.42 1.23 -30.89
CA LEU A 243 0.25 -0.07 -30.22
C LEU A 243 -1.15 -0.63 -30.49
N ASP A 244 -1.32 -1.96 -30.41
CA ASP A 244 -2.65 -2.59 -30.56
C ASP A 244 -3.54 -2.24 -29.35
N PRO A 245 -4.60 -1.41 -29.54
CA PRO A 245 -5.45 -0.98 -28.43
C PRO A 245 -6.31 -2.11 -27.86
N ALA A 246 -6.47 -3.24 -28.56
CA ALA A 246 -7.18 -4.41 -28.03
C ALA A 246 -6.37 -5.18 -26.97
N ILE A 247 -5.05 -4.99 -26.95
CA ILE A 247 -4.11 -5.63 -26.01
C ILE A 247 -3.61 -4.61 -24.99
N TYR A 248 -3.27 -3.40 -25.44
CA TYR A 248 -2.57 -2.40 -24.65
C TYR A 248 -3.40 -1.14 -24.35
N GLY A 249 -4.61 -1.02 -24.88
CA GLY A 249 -5.43 0.19 -24.75
C GLY A 249 -4.83 1.42 -25.45
N TYR A 250 -5.51 2.56 -25.35
CA TYR A 250 -5.03 3.84 -25.87
C TYR A 250 -4.19 4.59 -24.83
N PRO A 251 -3.21 5.41 -25.23
CA PRO A 251 -2.45 6.22 -24.29
C PRO A 251 -3.36 7.18 -23.53
N SER A 252 -3.17 7.28 -22.21
CA SER A 252 -3.94 8.16 -21.33
C SER A 252 -3.34 9.55 -21.16
N GLY A 253 -2.06 9.71 -21.51
CA GLY A 253 -1.25 10.90 -21.20
C GLY A 253 -0.28 10.71 -20.03
N ILE A 254 -0.57 9.74 -19.15
CA ILE A 254 0.31 9.30 -18.05
C ILE A 254 0.95 7.97 -18.44
N LEU A 255 2.28 7.90 -18.36
CA LEU A 255 3.02 6.70 -18.70
C LEU A 255 2.65 5.55 -17.75
N GLY A 256 2.35 4.39 -18.33
CA GLY A 256 1.90 3.21 -17.61
C GLY A 256 0.39 3.15 -17.32
N LEU A 257 -0.38 4.20 -17.64
CA LEU A 257 -1.85 4.15 -17.62
C LEU A 257 -2.42 4.14 -19.04
N ARG A 258 -3.37 3.25 -19.30
CA ARG A 258 -3.99 3.06 -20.63
C ARG A 258 -5.51 3.06 -20.57
N LEU A 259 -6.15 3.58 -21.60
CA LEU A 259 -7.61 3.67 -21.72
C LEU A 259 -8.16 2.51 -22.54
N PHE A 260 -9.05 1.74 -21.94
CA PHE A 260 -9.87 0.73 -22.62
C PHE A 260 -11.31 1.22 -22.70
N LEU A 261 -11.96 1.03 -23.85
CA LEU A 261 -13.39 1.34 -23.96
C LEU A 261 -14.19 0.39 -23.09
N ASN A 262 -15.08 0.93 -22.25
CA ASN A 262 -15.88 0.14 -21.33
C ASN A 262 -17.04 -0.55 -22.07
N PRO A 263 -17.09 -1.90 -22.12
CA PRO A 263 -18.22 -2.61 -22.73
C PRO A 263 -19.54 -2.25 -22.05
N ASP A 264 -19.54 -2.02 -20.73
CA ASP A 264 -20.76 -1.66 -19.99
C ASP A 264 -21.25 -0.24 -20.27
N PHE A 265 -20.49 0.53 -21.05
CA PHE A 265 -20.88 1.84 -21.57
C PHE A 265 -21.19 1.79 -23.07
N PHE A 266 -20.34 1.17 -23.88
CA PHE A 266 -20.48 1.19 -25.35
C PHE A 266 -21.23 -0.02 -25.91
N GLY A 267 -21.50 -1.03 -25.09
CA GLY A 267 -22.11 -2.30 -25.47
C GLY A 267 -23.54 -2.16 -26.01
N ASP A 268 -23.95 -3.17 -26.77
CA ASP A 268 -25.32 -3.34 -27.28
C ASP A 268 -26.20 -4.04 -26.23
N THR A 269 -26.36 -3.40 -25.08
CA THR A 269 -27.26 -3.85 -24.01
C THR A 269 -28.10 -2.68 -23.50
N LYS A 270 -29.26 -2.99 -22.93
CA LYS A 270 -30.11 -1.98 -22.29
C LYS A 270 -29.40 -1.26 -21.14
N ALA A 271 -28.63 -2.00 -20.33
CA ALA A 271 -27.86 -1.42 -19.23
C ALA A 271 -26.80 -0.44 -19.74
N ALA A 272 -26.10 -0.78 -20.82
CA ALA A 272 -25.13 0.13 -21.45
C ALA A 272 -25.81 1.37 -22.06
N GLU A 273 -27.00 1.22 -22.65
CA GLU A 273 -27.80 2.36 -23.12
C GLU A 273 -28.20 3.30 -21.97
N GLU A 274 -28.65 2.74 -20.84
CA GLU A 274 -28.99 3.49 -19.63
C GLU A 274 -27.75 4.18 -19.04
N ALA A 275 -26.60 3.51 -19.01
CA ALA A 275 -25.31 4.07 -18.61
C ALA A 275 -24.93 5.29 -19.46
N ARG A 276 -25.03 5.19 -20.79
CA ARG A 276 -24.77 6.31 -21.71
C ARG A 276 -25.68 7.50 -21.44
N LYS A 277 -26.99 7.26 -21.31
CA LYS A 277 -27.98 8.32 -21.00
C LYS A 277 -27.68 8.98 -19.66
N TYR A 278 -27.32 8.19 -18.66
CA TYR A 278 -27.01 8.69 -17.33
C TYR A 278 -25.74 9.55 -17.34
N TRP A 279 -24.66 9.08 -17.97
CA TRP A 279 -23.44 9.87 -18.18
C TRP A 279 -23.70 11.16 -18.95
N GLN A 280 -24.46 11.07 -20.05
CA GLN A 280 -24.85 12.25 -20.83
C GLN A 280 -25.56 13.28 -19.95
N ALA A 281 -26.50 12.86 -19.11
CA ALA A 281 -27.26 13.76 -18.24
C ALA A 281 -26.42 14.35 -17.09
N LYS A 282 -25.43 13.61 -16.58
CA LYS A 282 -24.65 13.98 -15.39
C LYS A 282 -23.33 14.68 -15.68
N VAL A 283 -22.70 14.40 -16.83
CA VAL A 283 -21.35 14.86 -17.16
C VAL A 283 -21.35 15.74 -18.41
N VAL A 284 -22.02 15.31 -19.48
CA VAL A 284 -21.92 15.99 -20.79
C VAL A 284 -22.88 17.17 -20.92
N ALA A 285 -24.19 16.94 -20.72
CA ALA A 285 -25.25 17.93 -20.91
C ALA A 285 -25.15 19.16 -19.99
N PRO A 286 -24.71 19.06 -18.72
CA PRO A 286 -24.47 20.24 -17.89
C PRO A 286 -23.42 21.19 -18.46
N ASN A 287 -22.52 20.68 -19.32
CA ASN A 287 -21.45 21.43 -19.98
C ASN A 287 -20.55 22.23 -19.01
N ASP A 288 -20.40 21.76 -17.78
CA ASP A 288 -19.55 22.34 -16.74
C ASP A 288 -18.36 21.40 -16.44
N ASP A 289 -17.61 21.71 -15.37
CA ASP A 289 -16.47 20.90 -14.91
C ASP A 289 -16.81 20.12 -13.63
N ALA A 290 -18.10 19.89 -13.35
CA ALA A 290 -18.56 19.29 -12.09
C ALA A 290 -18.00 17.90 -11.80
N TYR A 291 -17.61 17.17 -12.84
CA TYR A 291 -16.95 15.86 -12.72
C TYR A 291 -15.58 15.94 -12.02
N TYR A 292 -14.86 17.04 -12.20
CA TYR A 292 -13.49 17.24 -11.69
C TYR A 292 -13.43 17.96 -10.34
N GLU A 293 -14.57 18.42 -9.81
CA GLU A 293 -14.64 19.17 -8.56
C GLU A 293 -14.83 18.20 -7.36
N PRO A 294 -13.85 18.06 -6.44
CA PRO A 294 -13.91 17.05 -5.38
C PRO A 294 -15.06 17.22 -4.37
N ASP A 295 -15.56 18.45 -4.22
CA ASP A 295 -16.72 18.79 -3.37
C ASP A 295 -18.06 18.46 -4.04
N LYS A 296 -18.06 18.26 -5.36
CA LYS A 296 -19.23 17.76 -6.10
C LYS A 296 -19.27 16.24 -6.08
N TRP A 297 -20.48 15.70 -6.18
CA TRP A 297 -20.75 14.27 -6.00
C TRP A 297 -20.64 13.45 -7.30
N VAL A 298 -20.44 14.09 -8.45
CA VAL A 298 -20.59 13.44 -9.77
C VAL A 298 -19.58 12.31 -9.96
N SER A 299 -18.28 12.55 -9.74
CA SER A 299 -17.24 11.51 -9.81
C SER A 299 -17.31 10.47 -8.68
N LYS A 300 -18.05 10.78 -7.60
CA LYS A 300 -18.30 9.89 -6.45
C LYS A 300 -19.58 9.07 -6.59
N ASP A 301 -20.32 9.22 -7.69
CA ASP A 301 -21.57 8.50 -7.91
C ASP A 301 -21.31 7.03 -8.27
N PRO A 302 -21.69 6.05 -7.42
CA PRO A 302 -21.48 4.64 -7.70
C PRO A 302 -22.32 4.12 -8.87
N LYS A 303 -23.34 4.87 -9.32
CA LYS A 303 -24.15 4.51 -10.50
C LYS A 303 -23.53 4.97 -11.82
N LEU A 304 -22.48 5.78 -11.75
CA LEU A 304 -21.85 6.35 -12.93
C LEU A 304 -20.90 5.34 -13.57
N VAL A 305 -21.38 4.66 -14.61
CA VAL A 305 -20.54 3.81 -15.46
C VAL A 305 -19.68 4.70 -16.35
N ARG A 306 -18.37 4.60 -16.19
CA ARG A 306 -17.38 5.42 -16.90
C ARG A 306 -17.20 4.93 -18.35
N PRO A 307 -17.00 5.82 -19.34
CA PRO A 307 -16.79 5.40 -20.72
C PRO A 307 -15.46 4.66 -20.91
N PHE A 308 -14.45 4.94 -20.09
CA PHE A 308 -13.15 4.30 -20.16
C PHE A 308 -12.83 3.54 -18.87
N ARG A 309 -12.36 2.31 -19.01
CA ARG A 309 -11.66 1.58 -17.95
C ARG A 309 -10.18 1.91 -18.05
N VAL A 310 -9.51 2.17 -16.94
CA VAL A 310 -8.08 2.55 -16.92
C VAL A 310 -7.25 1.35 -16.49
N SER A 311 -6.38 0.88 -17.37
CA SER A 311 -5.40 -0.17 -17.09
C SER A 311 -4.12 0.43 -16.53
N MET A 312 -3.42 -0.33 -15.69
CA MET A 312 -2.16 0.04 -15.06
C MET A 312 -1.08 -1.00 -15.39
N SER A 313 0.09 -0.58 -15.84
CA SER A 313 1.28 -1.44 -16.00
C SER A 313 2.28 -1.23 -14.87
N CYS A 314 3.32 -2.08 -14.80
CA CYS A 314 4.43 -1.90 -13.87
C CYS A 314 5.15 -0.55 -14.06
N GLY A 315 5.18 -0.04 -15.31
CA GLY A 315 5.76 1.25 -15.66
C GLY A 315 5.11 2.44 -14.95
N PHE A 316 3.84 2.35 -14.52
CA PHE A 316 3.19 3.43 -13.76
C PHE A 316 3.89 3.72 -12.43
N CYS A 317 4.38 2.67 -11.78
CA CYS A 317 5.10 2.78 -10.51
C CYS A 317 6.60 2.89 -10.72
N HIS A 318 7.19 2.15 -11.67
CA HIS A 318 8.65 1.97 -11.74
C HIS A 318 9.40 2.96 -12.64
N VAL A 319 8.69 3.80 -13.42
CA VAL A 319 9.33 4.78 -14.30
C VAL A 319 9.49 6.12 -13.61
N SER A 320 10.66 6.73 -13.76
CA SER A 320 11.02 8.01 -13.13
C SER A 320 12.12 8.70 -13.95
N PRO A 321 12.39 10.00 -13.71
CA PRO A 321 13.55 10.67 -14.28
C PRO A 321 14.85 9.88 -14.12
N HIS A 322 15.55 9.67 -15.23
CA HIS A 322 16.81 8.93 -15.28
C HIS A 322 17.90 9.68 -14.51
N PRO A 323 18.54 9.09 -13.48
CA PRO A 323 19.57 9.77 -12.68
C PRO A 323 20.77 10.26 -13.50
N LEU A 324 21.21 9.48 -14.50
CA LEU A 324 22.32 9.86 -15.38
C LEU A 324 21.93 10.91 -16.44
N PHE A 325 20.65 11.03 -16.79
CA PHE A 325 20.15 11.91 -17.85
C PHE A 325 18.85 12.59 -17.43
N PRO A 326 18.84 13.33 -16.30
CA PRO A 326 17.59 13.89 -15.78
C PRO A 326 17.01 14.89 -16.80
N PRO A 327 15.68 15.00 -16.90
CA PRO A 327 15.05 15.95 -17.80
C PRO A 327 15.29 17.37 -17.30
N ALA A 328 15.56 18.30 -18.22
CA ALA A 328 15.65 19.72 -17.88
C ALA A 328 14.31 20.28 -17.37
N ASN A 329 13.20 19.72 -17.84
CA ASN A 329 11.86 19.97 -17.33
C ASN A 329 11.14 18.63 -17.08
N PRO A 330 10.91 18.23 -15.81
CA PRO A 330 10.23 16.98 -15.47
C PRO A 330 8.80 16.87 -15.99
N GLU A 331 8.13 17.99 -16.29
CA GLU A 331 6.79 18.00 -16.90
C GLU A 331 6.81 17.70 -18.40
N LYS A 332 7.98 17.83 -19.05
CA LYS A 332 8.18 17.59 -20.48
C LYS A 332 9.40 16.70 -20.71
N PRO A 333 9.40 15.45 -20.20
CA PRO A 333 10.52 14.54 -20.38
C PRO A 333 10.57 14.02 -21.82
N ASP A 334 11.78 13.79 -22.34
CA ASP A 334 11.99 12.90 -23.49
C ASP A 334 12.16 11.45 -23.01
N TRP A 335 11.99 10.47 -23.90
CA TRP A 335 12.21 9.05 -23.57
C TRP A 335 13.60 8.75 -23.00
N LYS A 336 14.65 9.41 -23.52
CA LYS A 336 16.04 9.32 -23.01
C LYS A 336 16.21 9.82 -21.58
N ASN A 337 15.27 10.62 -21.08
CA ASN A 337 15.31 11.17 -19.73
C ASN A 337 14.61 10.28 -18.70
N LEU A 338 14.17 9.08 -19.10
CA LEU A 338 13.41 8.17 -18.24
C LEU A 338 14.18 6.86 -18.05
N SER A 339 14.08 6.31 -16.84
CA SER A 339 14.53 4.96 -16.51
C SER A 339 13.33 4.13 -16.08
N SER A 340 13.27 2.88 -16.55
CA SER A 340 12.25 1.91 -16.16
C SER A 340 12.62 1.08 -14.94
N THR A 341 13.85 1.23 -14.42
CA THR A 341 14.42 0.40 -13.36
C THR A 341 14.72 1.17 -12.07
N ILE A 342 14.78 2.50 -12.10
CA ILE A 342 15.12 3.32 -10.91
C ILE A 342 14.00 3.37 -9.85
N GLY A 343 12.75 3.04 -10.21
CA GLY A 343 11.59 3.17 -9.33
C GLY A 343 11.01 4.58 -9.31
N GLY A 344 9.70 4.71 -9.05
CA GLY A 344 8.97 5.99 -9.05
C GLY A 344 9.25 6.87 -7.83
N GLN A 345 10.49 7.33 -7.69
CA GLN A 345 10.99 8.02 -6.47
C GLN A 345 10.24 9.29 -6.06
N TYR A 346 9.52 9.92 -6.99
CA TYR A 346 8.80 11.18 -6.76
C TYR A 346 7.29 10.96 -6.64
N TRP A 347 6.83 9.72 -6.85
CA TRP A 347 5.42 9.35 -6.93
C TRP A 347 4.73 9.55 -5.57
N ASP A 348 3.59 10.23 -5.55
CA ASP A 348 2.84 10.57 -4.33
C ASP A 348 1.54 9.74 -4.20
N PRO A 349 1.43 8.86 -3.19
CA PRO A 349 0.26 8.00 -2.99
C PRO A 349 -1.03 8.75 -2.65
N ALA A 350 -0.96 9.82 -1.86
CA ALA A 350 -2.14 10.55 -1.43
C ALA A 350 -2.80 11.23 -2.64
N THR A 351 -2.02 11.95 -3.43
CA THR A 351 -2.59 12.64 -4.61
C THR A 351 -3.04 11.68 -5.72
N THR A 352 -2.55 10.44 -5.72
CA THR A 352 -2.88 9.43 -6.73
C THR A 352 -4.10 8.59 -6.36
N PHE A 353 -4.18 8.09 -5.12
CA PHE A 353 -5.21 7.14 -4.68
C PHE A 353 -6.25 7.71 -3.72
N THR A 354 -6.14 8.98 -3.32
CA THR A 354 -7.21 9.73 -2.63
C THR A 354 -7.55 11.04 -3.35
N ASN A 355 -7.47 11.08 -4.68
CA ASN A 355 -7.69 12.29 -5.48
C ASN A 355 -9.12 12.87 -5.45
N LEU A 356 -10.07 12.16 -4.83
CA LEU A 356 -11.42 12.65 -4.56
C LEU A 356 -11.61 13.12 -3.10
N GLN A 357 -10.59 13.01 -2.26
CA GLN A 357 -10.67 13.31 -0.82
C GLN A 357 -9.89 14.57 -0.44
N GLY A 358 -10.39 15.27 0.57
CA GLY A 358 -9.72 16.42 1.17
C GLY A 358 -8.74 16.01 2.27
N LYS A 359 -7.90 16.97 2.70
CA LYS A 359 -6.97 16.76 3.82
C LYS A 359 -7.67 16.43 5.15
N ASP A 360 -8.95 16.76 5.30
CA ASP A 360 -9.76 16.42 6.48
C ASP A 360 -10.32 14.98 6.44
N SER A 361 -10.03 14.19 5.40
CA SER A 361 -10.30 12.76 5.39
C SER A 361 -9.17 12.00 6.09
N PHE A 362 -9.53 11.07 6.97
CA PHE A 362 -8.54 10.21 7.64
C PHE A 362 -7.83 9.27 6.65
N ILE A 363 -8.52 8.83 5.58
CA ILE A 363 -7.91 7.98 4.55
C ILE A 363 -6.90 8.79 3.71
N TYR A 364 -7.14 10.08 3.49
CA TYR A 364 -6.11 10.96 2.92
C TYR A 364 -4.88 11.02 3.84
N GLN A 365 -5.06 11.22 5.15
CA GLN A 365 -3.95 11.25 6.10
C GLN A 365 -3.19 9.92 6.15
N PHE A 366 -3.89 8.79 6.00
CA PHE A 366 -3.27 7.47 5.87
C PHE A 366 -2.36 7.37 4.65
N LEU A 367 -2.85 7.71 3.45
CA LEU A 367 -2.00 7.66 2.26
C LEU A 367 -0.87 8.69 2.31
N ALA A 368 -1.12 9.88 2.87
CA ALA A 368 -0.10 10.90 3.04
C ALA A 368 0.98 10.52 4.05
N SER A 369 0.71 9.53 4.93
CA SER A 369 1.74 8.97 5.81
C SER A 369 2.79 8.14 5.08
N GLN A 370 2.45 7.65 3.89
CA GLN A 370 3.36 6.96 2.98
C GLN A 370 4.15 8.04 2.22
N GLN A 371 5.45 8.15 2.51
CA GLN A 371 6.27 9.22 1.95
C GLN A 371 6.38 9.09 0.42
N PRO A 372 6.63 10.19 -0.31
CA PRO A 372 6.88 10.14 -1.75
C PRO A 372 7.92 9.08 -2.14
N GLY A 373 7.66 8.40 -3.24
CA GLY A 373 8.46 7.25 -3.68
C GLY A 373 8.18 5.95 -2.95
N THR A 374 7.15 5.92 -2.08
CA THR A 374 6.70 4.72 -1.38
C THR A 374 5.23 4.41 -1.63
N ILE A 375 4.87 3.15 -1.47
CA ILE A 375 3.48 2.66 -1.54
C ILE A 375 3.32 1.46 -0.62
N ASP A 376 2.26 1.44 0.18
CA ASP A 376 1.75 0.20 0.74
C ASP A 376 0.75 -0.42 -0.25
N THR A 377 1.24 -1.40 -1.03
CA THR A 377 0.36 -2.18 -1.93
C THR A 377 -0.68 -3.00 -1.17
N SER A 378 -0.48 -3.22 0.14
CA SER A 378 -1.48 -3.80 1.02
C SER A 378 -2.69 -2.88 1.22
N LEU A 379 -2.68 -1.62 0.78
CA LEU A 379 -3.90 -0.80 0.72
C LEU A 379 -5.08 -1.58 0.10
N VAL A 380 -4.82 -2.32 -0.98
CA VAL A 380 -5.81 -3.12 -1.69
C VAL A 380 -5.74 -4.62 -1.39
N SER A 381 -4.93 -5.03 -0.41
CA SER A 381 -4.80 -6.39 0.14
C SER A 381 -4.37 -6.34 1.62
N THR A 382 -5.13 -5.63 2.45
CA THR A 382 -4.60 -5.16 3.75
C THR A 382 -4.44 -6.27 4.78
N ASP A 383 -3.26 -6.31 5.38
CA ASP A 383 -2.96 -7.09 6.59
C ASP A 383 -3.13 -6.25 7.87
N GLN A 384 -3.61 -5.02 7.75
CA GLN A 384 -3.81 -4.03 8.82
C GLN A 384 -2.51 -3.56 9.47
N ILE A 385 -1.46 -3.40 8.65
CA ILE A 385 -0.20 -2.77 9.04
C ILE A 385 0.14 -1.71 7.99
N ASN A 386 0.23 -0.45 8.40
CA ASN A 386 0.74 0.61 7.53
C ASN A 386 2.26 0.46 7.37
N ASN A 387 2.68 -0.19 6.30
CA ASN A 387 4.09 -0.50 6.04
C ASN A 387 4.50 -0.19 4.59
N ALA A 388 4.31 1.07 4.19
CA ALA A 388 4.71 1.56 2.87
C ALA A 388 6.16 1.20 2.54
N ASN A 389 6.38 0.74 1.30
CA ASN A 389 7.67 0.31 0.81
C ASN A 389 8.12 1.22 -0.32
N THR A 390 9.43 1.46 -0.42
CA THR A 390 10.02 2.13 -1.58
C THR A 390 9.62 1.39 -2.84
N ILE A 391 9.24 2.15 -3.86
CA ILE A 391 9.11 1.59 -5.19
C ILE A 391 10.53 1.25 -5.64
N THR A 392 10.88 -0.02 -5.43
CA THR A 392 12.28 -0.46 -5.34
C THR A 392 12.97 -0.36 -6.70
N ALA A 393 14.18 0.18 -6.70
CA ALA A 393 15.05 0.16 -7.87
C ALA A 393 15.53 -1.28 -8.16
N ILE A 394 15.55 -1.65 -9.44
CA ILE A 394 15.94 -2.98 -9.90
C ILE A 394 17.38 -2.93 -10.41
N PHE A 395 18.32 -3.32 -9.57
CA PHE A 395 19.74 -3.34 -9.92
C PHE A 395 20.36 -4.74 -9.88
N ASP A 396 21.24 -4.97 -10.84
CA ASP A 396 22.16 -6.10 -10.99
C ASP A 396 21.50 -7.47 -10.80
N LEU A 397 20.38 -7.68 -11.50
CA LEU A 397 19.65 -8.94 -11.45
C LEU A 397 20.51 -10.16 -11.84
N PRO A 398 21.40 -10.08 -12.86
CA PRO A 398 22.32 -11.19 -13.16
C PRO A 398 23.18 -11.62 -11.96
N ALA A 399 23.78 -10.68 -11.22
CA ALA A 399 24.57 -11.01 -10.04
C ALA A 399 23.71 -11.58 -8.89
N ARG A 400 22.47 -11.12 -8.75
CA ARG A 400 21.49 -11.67 -7.79
C ARG A 400 21.16 -13.13 -8.09
N LEU A 401 20.94 -13.47 -9.37
CA LEU A 401 20.69 -14.85 -9.81
C LEU A 401 21.91 -15.73 -9.57
N ALA A 402 23.12 -15.24 -9.88
CA ALA A 402 24.35 -15.97 -9.60
C ALA A 402 24.55 -16.25 -8.09
N ARG A 403 24.23 -15.28 -7.23
CA ARG A 403 24.27 -15.46 -5.78
C ARG A 403 23.21 -16.46 -5.29
N ALA A 404 22.00 -16.42 -5.84
CA ALA A 404 20.91 -17.31 -5.45
C ALA A 404 21.31 -18.79 -5.56
N ALA A 405 22.07 -19.16 -6.59
CA ALA A 405 22.60 -20.52 -6.80
C ALA A 405 23.57 -21.00 -5.71
N THR A 406 24.06 -20.11 -4.85
CA THR A 406 24.97 -20.43 -3.74
C THR A 406 24.32 -20.31 -2.36
N ASN A 407 23.10 -19.78 -2.30
CA ASN A 407 22.34 -19.70 -1.05
C ASN A 407 21.71 -21.06 -0.72
N ALA A 408 21.46 -21.33 0.56
CA ALA A 408 20.70 -22.51 0.95
C ALA A 408 19.30 -22.48 0.28
N PRO A 409 18.90 -23.56 -0.43
CA PRO A 409 17.60 -23.61 -1.08
C PRO A 409 16.47 -23.73 -0.05
N GLU A 410 15.26 -23.35 -0.44
CA GLU A 410 14.07 -23.29 0.42
C GLU A 410 13.00 -24.29 0.03
N GLU A 411 12.46 -24.97 1.04
CA GLU A 411 11.36 -25.92 0.89
C GLU A 411 10.09 -25.23 0.42
N GLN A 412 9.45 -25.80 -0.59
CA GLN A 412 8.26 -25.30 -1.23
C GLN A 412 7.08 -26.24 -0.95
N ASN A 413 5.87 -25.71 -0.95
CA ASN A 413 4.67 -26.53 -0.98
C ASN A 413 4.21 -26.83 -2.41
N ALA A 414 3.26 -27.75 -2.55
CA ALA A 414 2.74 -28.17 -3.85
C ALA A 414 2.18 -27.04 -4.71
N SER A 415 1.59 -25.99 -4.10
CA SER A 415 1.07 -24.84 -4.85
C SER A 415 2.18 -23.93 -5.36
N ASN A 416 3.23 -23.71 -4.56
CA ASN A 416 4.42 -23.00 -5.03
C ASN A 416 5.04 -23.70 -6.24
N LEU A 417 5.01 -25.04 -6.26
CA LEU A 417 5.59 -25.83 -7.35
C LEU A 417 4.87 -25.70 -8.69
N LEU A 418 3.62 -25.19 -8.70
CA LEU A 418 2.89 -24.85 -9.93
C LEU A 418 3.47 -23.61 -10.62
N ILE A 419 4.14 -22.74 -9.88
CA ILE A 419 4.81 -21.56 -10.43
C ILE A 419 6.13 -22.01 -11.06
N PRO A 420 6.40 -21.64 -12.33
CA PRO A 420 7.70 -21.81 -12.95
C PRO A 420 8.83 -21.11 -12.18
N GLN A 421 10.08 -21.42 -12.53
CA GLN A 421 11.27 -20.83 -11.92
C GLN A 421 12.34 -20.62 -12.97
N ILE A 422 13.29 -19.74 -12.69
CA ILE A 422 14.42 -19.45 -13.59
C ILE A 422 15.79 -19.73 -12.95
N GLU A 423 15.81 -19.92 -11.63
CA GLU A 423 17.01 -20.12 -10.82
C GLU A 423 17.59 -21.53 -10.97
N ASP A 424 16.72 -22.53 -11.15
CA ASP A 424 17.06 -23.94 -11.18
C ASP A 424 16.83 -24.53 -12.58
N PRO A 425 17.74 -25.37 -13.11
CA PRO A 425 17.65 -25.90 -14.47
C PRO A 425 16.51 -26.90 -14.68
N THR A 426 16.08 -27.59 -13.61
CA THR A 426 15.02 -28.59 -13.66
C THR A 426 13.71 -27.98 -13.17
N GLN A 427 12.63 -28.16 -13.92
CA GLN A 427 11.30 -27.74 -13.48
C GLN A 427 10.84 -28.59 -12.29
N GLY A 428 10.23 -27.97 -11.28
CA GLY A 428 9.70 -28.68 -10.12
C GLY A 428 10.72 -29.05 -9.05
N THR A 429 11.98 -28.57 -9.15
CA THR A 429 12.99 -28.72 -8.10
C THR A 429 12.43 -28.27 -6.74
N ASN A 430 12.70 -29.06 -5.70
CA ASN A 430 12.41 -28.75 -4.31
C ASN A 430 13.46 -29.44 -3.40
N PRO A 431 14.11 -28.72 -2.46
CA PRO A 431 14.03 -27.28 -2.20
C PRO A 431 14.54 -26.42 -3.38
N ARG A 432 14.03 -25.18 -3.53
CA ARG A 432 14.36 -24.24 -4.63
C ARG A 432 15.40 -23.20 -4.25
N HIS A 433 16.27 -22.80 -5.17
CA HIS A 433 17.10 -21.61 -4.97
C HIS A 433 16.26 -20.33 -5.14
N THR A 434 16.51 -19.34 -4.28
CA THR A 434 15.74 -18.08 -4.31
C THR A 434 16.67 -16.88 -4.06
N PRO A 435 16.49 -15.76 -4.79
CA PRO A 435 17.28 -14.55 -4.58
C PRO A 435 16.75 -13.65 -3.45
N ARG A 436 15.50 -13.85 -2.97
CA ARG A 436 14.88 -13.11 -1.85
C ARG A 436 14.90 -11.58 -2.03
N VAL A 437 14.38 -11.07 -3.14
CA VAL A 437 14.46 -9.65 -3.55
C VAL A 437 13.49 -8.74 -2.79
N LEU A 438 12.41 -9.23 -2.19
CA LEU A 438 11.51 -8.39 -1.37
C LEU A 438 12.17 -8.01 -0.04
N LEU A 439 11.77 -6.86 0.52
CA LEU A 439 12.38 -6.28 1.73
C LEU A 439 12.37 -7.19 2.97
N ASP A 440 11.44 -8.13 3.04
CA ASP A 440 11.29 -9.16 4.07
C ASP A 440 11.74 -10.56 3.59
N GLY A 441 12.20 -10.68 2.34
CA GLY A 441 12.59 -11.95 1.71
C GLY A 441 11.43 -12.92 1.49
N ALA A 442 10.20 -12.40 1.37
CA ALA A 442 8.99 -13.21 1.24
C ALA A 442 8.78 -13.80 -0.16
N ASP A 443 9.43 -13.29 -1.21
CA ASP A 443 9.46 -13.82 -2.59
C ASP A 443 10.33 -15.06 -2.71
N SER A 444 10.12 -15.97 -1.78
CA SER A 444 10.87 -17.22 -1.62
C SER A 444 10.37 -18.33 -2.54
N VAL A 445 9.72 -17.97 -3.63
CA VAL A 445 9.30 -18.87 -4.72
C VAL A 445 10.09 -18.61 -6.02
N GLY A 446 11.04 -17.65 -5.98
CA GLY A 446 11.88 -17.25 -7.11
C GLY A 446 11.41 -15.99 -7.84
N VAL A 447 12.27 -15.45 -8.71
CA VAL A 447 12.06 -14.26 -9.56
C VAL A 447 10.81 -14.41 -10.40
N PHE A 448 10.55 -15.60 -10.94
CA PHE A 448 9.36 -15.83 -11.75
C PHE A 448 8.09 -15.54 -10.94
N GLY A 449 7.97 -16.13 -9.74
CA GLY A 449 6.85 -15.89 -8.84
C GLY A 449 6.77 -14.44 -8.34
N ALA A 450 7.92 -13.78 -8.13
CA ALA A 450 7.98 -12.37 -7.77
C ALA A 450 7.40 -11.48 -8.89
N LEU A 451 7.81 -11.71 -10.14
CA LEU A 451 7.35 -10.97 -11.31
C LEU A 451 5.88 -11.25 -11.64
N SER A 452 5.41 -12.49 -11.47
CA SER A 452 4.00 -12.83 -11.67
C SER A 452 3.09 -12.18 -10.61
N ARG A 453 3.52 -12.16 -9.34
CA ARG A 453 2.72 -11.59 -8.25
C ARG A 453 2.51 -10.08 -8.40
N VAL A 454 3.45 -9.37 -9.02
CA VAL A 454 3.35 -7.92 -9.19
C VAL A 454 2.09 -7.51 -9.97
N TYR A 455 1.67 -8.30 -10.97
CA TYR A 455 0.44 -8.02 -11.72
C TYR A 455 -0.83 -8.29 -10.91
N LEU A 456 -0.80 -9.33 -10.06
CA LEU A 456 -1.86 -9.58 -9.08
C LEU A 456 -1.98 -8.39 -8.09
N ASN A 457 -0.86 -7.88 -7.57
CA ASN A 457 -0.86 -6.72 -6.65
C ASN A 457 -1.53 -5.47 -7.23
N ILE A 458 -1.54 -5.32 -8.57
CA ILE A 458 -2.18 -4.19 -9.27
C ILE A 458 -3.53 -4.57 -9.91
N GLY A 459 -4.11 -5.73 -9.56
CA GLY A 459 -5.52 -6.05 -9.85
C GLY A 459 -5.79 -7.07 -10.96
N ALA A 460 -4.79 -7.85 -11.41
CA ALA A 460 -5.02 -8.94 -12.35
C ALA A 460 -6.00 -9.99 -11.77
N TYR A 461 -6.80 -10.60 -12.64
CA TYR A 461 -7.87 -11.56 -12.29
C TYR A 461 -8.82 -11.04 -11.19
N SER A 462 -9.38 -9.85 -11.47
CA SER A 462 -10.20 -9.06 -10.55
C SER A 462 -11.40 -9.82 -9.97
N GLU A 463 -11.97 -10.73 -10.75
CA GLU A 463 -13.17 -11.49 -10.46
C GLU A 463 -12.97 -12.40 -9.25
N GLU A 464 -11.78 -12.98 -9.11
CA GLU A 464 -11.40 -13.72 -7.91
C GLU A 464 -10.88 -12.78 -6.81
N TRP A 465 -10.12 -11.74 -7.16
CA TRP A 465 -9.57 -10.77 -6.21
C TRP A 465 -10.60 -10.22 -5.22
N LYS A 466 -11.74 -9.78 -5.73
CA LYS A 466 -12.83 -9.18 -4.93
C LYS A 466 -13.51 -10.19 -3.98
N ARG A 467 -13.35 -11.49 -4.22
CA ARG A 467 -13.98 -12.56 -3.41
C ARG A 467 -13.14 -12.95 -2.21
N LEU A 468 -11.82 -12.75 -2.28
CA LEU A 468 -10.86 -13.27 -1.31
C LEU A 468 -10.74 -12.43 -0.04
N HIS A 469 -11.13 -11.15 -0.08
CA HIS A 469 -11.09 -10.25 1.07
C HIS A 469 -11.92 -8.98 0.81
N ASN A 470 -12.01 -8.08 1.80
CA ASN A 470 -12.55 -6.74 1.56
C ASN A 470 -11.42 -5.79 1.12
N THR A 471 -11.51 -5.28 -0.11
CA THR A 471 -10.55 -4.31 -0.65
C THR A 471 -10.68 -2.96 0.07
N VAL A 472 -9.54 -2.29 0.32
CA VAL A 472 -9.41 -1.02 1.06
C VAL A 472 -9.67 -1.11 2.58
N ILE A 473 -10.70 -1.84 3.02
CA ILE A 473 -11.10 -1.94 4.43
C ILE A 473 -11.18 -3.41 4.86
N GLY A 474 -10.05 -3.99 5.28
CA GLY A 474 -9.88 -5.44 5.50
C GLY A 474 -10.36 -5.98 6.85
N PHE A 475 -11.64 -5.82 7.18
CA PHE A 475 -12.23 -6.50 8.34
C PHE A 475 -12.67 -7.95 8.07
N ARG A 476 -12.68 -8.37 6.79
CA ARG A 476 -12.90 -9.77 6.41
C ARG A 476 -11.56 -10.51 6.39
N PRO A 477 -11.46 -11.68 7.04
CA PRO A 477 -10.38 -12.65 6.84
C PRO A 477 -9.97 -12.76 5.38
N GLN A 478 -8.68 -12.51 5.09
CA GLN A 478 -8.11 -12.81 3.79
C GLN A 478 -8.19 -14.31 3.50
N ARG A 479 -8.31 -14.64 2.23
CA ARG A 479 -8.09 -15.97 1.67
C ARG A 479 -6.92 -15.92 0.67
N PRO A 480 -6.17 -17.01 0.50
CA PRO A 480 -5.08 -17.06 -0.46
C PRO A 480 -5.55 -16.93 -1.90
N PHE A 481 -4.73 -16.25 -2.70
CA PHE A 481 -4.85 -16.21 -4.15
C PHE A 481 -4.22 -17.47 -4.76
N ALA A 482 -5.04 -18.50 -5.00
CA ALA A 482 -4.54 -19.82 -5.38
C ALA A 482 -4.02 -19.87 -6.83
N VAL A 483 -2.78 -20.29 -7.04
CA VAL A 483 -2.16 -20.40 -8.38
C VAL A 483 -2.91 -21.38 -9.28
N ALA A 484 -3.43 -22.48 -8.70
CA ALA A 484 -4.25 -23.45 -9.44
C ALA A 484 -5.53 -22.82 -10.01
N THR A 485 -6.15 -21.89 -9.27
CA THR A 485 -7.32 -21.14 -9.72
C THR A 485 -6.95 -20.23 -10.88
N ASN A 486 -5.81 -19.54 -10.80
CA ASN A 486 -5.35 -18.64 -11.86
C ASN A 486 -5.11 -19.39 -13.17
N LEU A 487 -4.40 -20.52 -13.09
CA LEU A 487 -4.12 -21.37 -14.26
C LEU A 487 -5.41 -21.86 -14.92
N LYS A 488 -6.45 -22.22 -14.14
CA LYS A 488 -7.70 -22.75 -14.66
C LYS A 488 -8.61 -21.67 -15.26
N ASN A 489 -8.76 -20.55 -14.56
CA ASN A 489 -9.85 -19.62 -14.78
C ASN A 489 -9.43 -18.26 -15.36
N SER A 490 -8.12 -17.96 -15.42
CA SER A 490 -7.64 -16.71 -16.01
C SER A 490 -6.81 -16.92 -17.26
N VAL A 491 -7.32 -16.44 -18.38
CA VAL A 491 -6.57 -16.33 -19.65
C VAL A 491 -5.45 -15.32 -19.53
N TYR A 492 -5.68 -14.21 -18.82
CA TYR A 492 -4.65 -13.18 -18.62
C TYR A 492 -3.45 -13.76 -17.86
N TRP A 493 -3.70 -14.50 -16.77
CA TRP A 493 -2.64 -15.19 -16.03
C TRP A 493 -1.88 -16.17 -16.91
N ARG A 494 -2.58 -17.03 -17.67
CA ARG A 494 -1.92 -18.00 -18.58
C ARG A 494 -1.08 -17.30 -19.65
N ALA A 495 -1.54 -16.17 -20.19
CA ALA A 495 -0.75 -15.39 -21.13
C ALA A 495 0.50 -14.80 -20.45
N THR A 496 0.36 -14.32 -19.22
CA THR A 496 1.47 -13.78 -18.43
C THR A 496 2.50 -14.86 -18.10
N ASP A 497 2.07 -15.95 -17.50
CA ASP A 497 2.89 -17.09 -17.08
C ASP A 497 3.63 -17.70 -18.28
N LYS A 498 2.93 -17.97 -19.37
CA LYS A 498 3.52 -18.64 -20.55
C LYS A 498 4.46 -17.75 -21.35
N TYR A 499 4.15 -16.46 -21.49
CA TYR A 499 4.85 -15.58 -22.44
C TYR A 499 5.53 -14.39 -21.75
N ARG A 500 4.82 -13.65 -20.91
CA ARG A 500 5.26 -12.33 -20.40
C ARG A 500 6.39 -12.44 -19.39
N ILE A 501 6.29 -13.31 -18.40
CA ILE A 501 7.31 -13.42 -17.34
C ILE A 501 8.67 -13.88 -17.89
N PRO A 502 8.76 -14.87 -18.79
CA PRO A 502 10.03 -15.19 -19.46
C PRO A 502 10.64 -14.00 -20.22
N TYR A 503 9.81 -13.17 -20.86
CA TYR A 503 10.28 -11.97 -21.54
C TYR A 503 10.78 -10.91 -20.57
N LEU A 504 10.12 -10.70 -19.43
CA LEU A 504 10.58 -9.79 -18.38
C LEU A 504 11.92 -10.24 -17.78
N ALA A 505 12.09 -11.54 -17.54
CA ALA A 505 13.36 -12.08 -17.08
C ALA A 505 14.47 -11.81 -18.12
N ALA A 506 14.19 -12.01 -19.41
CA ALA A 506 15.13 -11.68 -20.49
C ALA A 506 15.44 -10.17 -20.52
N PHE A 507 14.45 -9.29 -20.35
CA PHE A 507 14.65 -7.85 -20.32
C PHE A 507 15.62 -7.42 -19.22
N PHE A 508 15.44 -7.89 -17.99
CA PHE A 508 16.27 -7.48 -16.87
C PHE A 508 17.68 -8.09 -16.85
N THR A 509 17.92 -9.15 -17.65
CA THR A 509 19.19 -9.90 -17.66
C THR A 509 19.96 -9.83 -18.97
N TYR A 510 19.35 -9.35 -20.07
CA TYR A 510 20.01 -9.28 -21.37
C TYR A 510 21.21 -8.31 -21.34
N PRO A 511 22.42 -8.77 -21.72
CA PRO A 511 23.59 -7.92 -21.82
C PRO A 511 23.65 -7.23 -23.20
N SER A 512 23.93 -5.93 -23.19
CA SER A 512 24.25 -5.15 -24.39
C SER A 512 25.40 -5.82 -25.18
N PRO A 513 25.26 -6.04 -26.51
CA PRO A 513 26.33 -6.60 -27.33
C PRO A 513 27.61 -5.74 -27.36
N SER A 514 27.47 -4.41 -27.36
CA SER A 514 28.62 -3.50 -27.43
C SER A 514 29.31 -3.26 -26.08
N ARG A 515 28.58 -3.36 -24.97
CA ARG A 515 29.08 -3.01 -23.62
C ARG A 515 29.14 -4.17 -22.63
N GLY A 516 28.36 -5.23 -22.84
CA GLY A 516 28.24 -6.37 -21.93
C GLY A 516 27.39 -6.10 -20.67
N GLU A 517 26.66 -4.98 -20.64
CA GLU A 517 25.91 -4.50 -19.48
C GLU A 517 24.40 -4.64 -19.70
N SER A 518 23.64 -4.94 -18.65
CA SER A 518 22.17 -4.98 -18.71
C SER A 518 21.55 -3.61 -18.41
N VAL A 519 20.25 -3.47 -18.71
CA VAL A 519 19.43 -2.31 -18.29
C VAL A 519 19.32 -2.15 -16.77
N THR A 520 19.68 -3.19 -16.01
CA THR A 520 19.71 -3.19 -14.54
C THR A 520 21.10 -2.82 -13.99
N ARG A 521 22.02 -2.30 -14.81
CA ARG A 521 23.35 -1.86 -14.34
C ARG A 521 23.24 -0.81 -13.21
N PRO A 522 24.24 -0.73 -12.33
CA PRO A 522 24.43 0.44 -11.47
C PRO A 522 24.44 1.76 -12.26
N MET A 523 23.82 2.79 -11.71
CA MET A 523 23.85 4.15 -12.23
C MET A 523 24.86 4.97 -11.43
N LEU A 524 26.13 4.91 -11.82
CA LEU A 524 27.23 5.49 -11.06
C LEU A 524 27.26 7.01 -11.23
N LEU A 525 27.50 7.75 -10.14
CA LEU A 525 27.64 9.21 -10.21
C LEU A 525 28.78 9.62 -11.16
N GLY A 526 29.86 8.83 -11.19
CA GLY A 526 31.01 9.04 -12.06
C GLY A 526 30.71 8.91 -13.56
N ASP A 527 29.57 8.33 -13.94
CA ASP A 527 29.12 8.23 -15.33
C ASP A 527 28.52 9.55 -15.85
N THR A 528 28.32 10.53 -14.96
CA THR A 528 27.76 11.85 -15.29
C THR A 528 28.86 12.90 -15.45
N ALA A 529 28.61 13.89 -16.32
CA ALA A 529 29.54 15.00 -16.51
C ALA A 529 29.73 15.84 -15.22
N GLU A 530 28.67 16.03 -14.44
CA GLU A 530 28.69 16.78 -13.18
C GLU A 530 29.32 15.97 -12.03
N GLY A 531 29.07 14.66 -11.98
CA GLY A 531 29.51 13.78 -10.90
C GLY A 531 30.97 13.33 -11.02
N LYS A 532 31.48 13.14 -12.24
CA LYS A 532 32.88 12.74 -12.48
C LYS A 532 33.93 13.59 -11.74
N PRO A 533 33.91 14.93 -11.79
CA PRO A 533 34.88 15.75 -11.04
C PRO A 533 34.73 15.61 -9.51
N ILE A 534 33.51 15.37 -9.01
CA ILE A 534 33.26 15.15 -7.57
C ILE A 534 33.93 13.85 -7.13
N ILE A 535 33.73 12.77 -7.89
CA ILE A 535 34.34 11.46 -7.60
C ILE A 535 35.86 11.53 -7.66
N GLU A 536 36.44 12.21 -8.64
CA GLU A 536 37.90 12.31 -8.76
C GLU A 536 38.52 13.13 -7.61
N MET A 537 37.84 14.18 -7.16
CA MET A 537 38.27 14.98 -6.00
C MET A 537 38.26 14.16 -4.69
N GLU A 538 37.29 13.27 -4.51
CA GLU A 538 37.12 12.47 -3.29
C GLU A 538 37.83 11.11 -3.33
N LYS A 539 38.49 10.78 -4.44
CA LYS A 539 39.06 9.44 -4.72
C LYS A 539 39.95 8.88 -3.62
N ALA A 540 40.84 9.70 -3.06
CA ALA A 540 41.75 9.27 -1.99
C ALA A 540 40.98 8.91 -0.70
N GLU A 541 39.90 9.63 -0.42
CA GLU A 541 39.07 9.41 0.77
C GLU A 541 38.12 8.23 0.56
N ALA A 542 37.55 8.09 -0.64
CA ALA A 542 36.77 6.93 -1.05
C ALA A 542 37.59 5.62 -0.99
N LEU A 543 38.90 5.66 -1.32
CA LEU A 543 39.77 4.50 -1.21
C LEU A 543 39.91 4.02 0.24
N LYS A 544 40.05 4.93 1.21
CA LYS A 544 40.04 4.58 2.64
C LYS A 544 38.66 4.07 3.07
N GLY A 545 37.60 4.71 2.58
CA GLY A 545 36.21 4.33 2.86
C GLY A 545 35.86 2.94 2.39
N ARG A 546 36.44 2.49 1.27
CA ARG A 546 36.36 1.10 0.81
C ARG A 546 36.89 0.13 1.86
N GLY A 547 38.02 0.45 2.51
CA GLY A 547 38.58 -0.34 3.61
C GLY A 547 37.60 -0.46 4.78
N VAL A 548 37.03 0.68 5.21
CA VAL A 548 35.99 0.72 6.25
C VAL A 548 34.79 -0.14 5.87
N PHE A 549 34.32 -0.05 4.63
CA PHE A 549 33.20 -0.85 4.14
C PHE A 549 33.49 -2.35 4.20
N VAL A 550 34.66 -2.79 3.69
CA VAL A 550 35.07 -4.20 3.69
C VAL A 550 35.15 -4.74 5.11
N GLU A 551 35.70 -3.95 6.04
CA GLU A 551 35.88 -4.37 7.42
C GLU A 551 34.57 -4.38 8.21
N LYS A 552 33.73 -3.34 8.07
CA LYS A 552 32.62 -3.08 8.99
C LYS A 552 31.23 -3.35 8.41
N CYS A 553 31.07 -3.27 7.09
CA CYS A 553 29.76 -3.28 6.43
C CYS A 553 29.52 -4.52 5.56
N ALA A 554 30.57 -5.09 4.98
CA ALA A 554 30.47 -6.15 3.97
C ALA A 554 29.74 -7.41 4.45
N ILE A 555 29.74 -7.70 5.75
CA ILE A 555 29.01 -8.86 6.31
C ILE A 555 27.51 -8.84 5.97
N CYS A 556 26.88 -7.66 5.97
CA CYS A 556 25.48 -7.48 5.62
C CYS A 556 25.32 -6.92 4.19
N HIS A 557 26.22 -6.03 3.78
CA HIS A 557 26.10 -5.24 2.56
C HIS A 557 27.01 -5.71 1.42
N SER A 558 27.44 -6.97 1.39
CA SER A 558 28.17 -7.51 0.23
C SER A 558 27.54 -8.79 -0.28
N SER A 559 27.28 -8.85 -1.59
CA SER A 559 26.86 -10.10 -2.24
C SER A 559 28.03 -11.02 -2.53
N LYS A 560 29.26 -10.50 -2.47
CA LYS A 560 30.48 -11.30 -2.44
C LYS A 560 30.84 -11.60 -1.01
N GLN A 561 30.83 -12.88 -0.69
CA GLN A 561 31.19 -13.39 0.62
C GLN A 561 32.28 -14.45 0.45
N PRO A 562 33.06 -14.75 1.51
CA PRO A 562 33.99 -15.87 1.51
C PRO A 562 33.31 -17.17 1.03
N THR A 563 34.08 -18.10 0.44
CA THR A 563 33.51 -19.34 -0.11
C THR A 563 32.92 -20.20 1.01
N GLY A 564 31.70 -20.73 0.82
CA GLY A 564 31.01 -21.54 1.82
C GLY A 564 30.48 -20.74 3.02
N PHE A 565 30.38 -19.41 2.88
CA PHE A 565 29.88 -18.52 3.93
C PHE A 565 28.40 -18.73 4.22
N ASP A 566 28.08 -19.00 5.49
CA ASP A 566 26.72 -19.13 6.00
C ASP A 566 26.53 -18.21 7.21
N LEU A 567 25.41 -17.49 7.25
CA LEU A 567 25.04 -16.66 8.40
C LEU A 567 23.82 -17.22 9.09
N GLN A 568 23.98 -17.43 10.39
CA GLN A 568 22.93 -17.82 11.30
C GLN A 568 22.77 -16.75 12.38
N PHE A 569 21.65 -16.75 13.08
CA PHE A 569 21.41 -15.81 14.18
C PHE A 569 21.04 -16.58 15.44
N SER A 570 21.65 -16.20 16.57
CA SER A 570 21.37 -16.82 17.86
C SER A 570 21.58 -15.85 19.02
N ARG A 571 21.28 -16.32 20.24
CA ARG A 571 21.49 -15.60 21.49
C ARG A 571 22.41 -16.38 22.42
N GLY A 572 23.10 -15.67 23.30
CA GLY A 572 23.93 -16.26 24.36
C GLY A 572 25.09 -17.09 23.80
N ASP A 573 25.32 -18.27 24.37
CA ASP A 573 26.51 -19.09 24.08
C ASP A 573 26.57 -19.69 22.68
N LYS A 574 25.49 -19.59 21.90
CA LYS A 574 25.45 -20.06 20.51
C LYS A 574 26.00 -19.05 19.50
N VAL A 575 26.28 -17.81 19.93
CA VAL A 575 26.94 -16.79 19.09
C VAL A 575 28.40 -17.19 18.89
N SER A 576 28.89 -17.12 17.66
CA SER A 576 30.26 -17.53 17.32
C SER A 576 31.29 -16.66 18.04
N LYS A 577 32.17 -17.30 18.82
CA LYS A 577 33.28 -16.65 19.54
C LYS A 577 34.63 -16.88 18.86
N THR A 578 34.81 -18.06 18.26
CA THR A 578 36.02 -18.48 17.54
C THR A 578 35.65 -19.05 16.17
N LEU A 579 36.56 -18.93 15.21
CA LEU A 579 36.49 -19.57 13.90
C LEU A 579 37.91 -20.05 13.57
N ALA A 580 38.07 -21.33 13.22
CA ALA A 580 39.39 -21.86 12.90
C ALA A 580 39.89 -21.25 11.59
N GLU A 581 41.20 -21.02 11.49
CA GLU A 581 41.81 -20.47 10.29
C GLU A 581 41.55 -21.39 9.08
N GLY A 582 40.96 -20.83 8.02
CA GLY A 582 40.60 -21.60 6.82
C GLY A 582 39.39 -22.53 6.96
N ALA A 583 38.66 -22.48 8.08
CA ALA A 583 37.39 -23.18 8.22
C ALA A 583 36.31 -22.61 7.28
N PRO A 584 35.29 -23.42 6.89
CA PRO A 584 34.10 -22.89 6.25
C PRO A 584 33.53 -21.75 7.10
N PRO A 585 33.28 -20.55 6.53
CA PRO A 585 32.97 -19.39 7.32
C PRO A 585 31.48 -19.36 7.66
N ALA A 586 31.06 -20.31 8.50
CA ALA A 586 29.74 -20.33 9.13
C ALA A 586 29.81 -19.48 10.41
N LEU A 587 29.11 -18.35 10.43
CA LEU A 587 29.04 -17.47 11.59
C LEU A 587 27.61 -17.38 12.12
N SER A 588 27.49 -17.64 13.41
CA SER A 588 26.28 -17.37 14.20
C SER A 588 26.42 -15.98 14.81
N LEU A 589 25.67 -15.03 14.26
CA LEU A 589 25.62 -13.62 14.67
C LEU A 589 24.67 -13.46 15.87
N PRO A 590 24.84 -12.41 16.69
CA PRO A 590 23.85 -12.08 17.71
C PRO A 590 22.50 -11.69 17.07
N MET A 591 21.40 -12.02 17.73
CA MET A 591 20.06 -11.57 17.31
C MET A 591 19.73 -10.15 17.77
N ASP A 592 20.43 -9.61 18.76
CA ASP A 592 20.12 -8.32 19.38
C ASP A 592 21.27 -7.34 19.16
N PHE A 593 20.96 -6.09 18.81
CA PHE A 593 22.00 -5.08 18.58
C PHE A 593 22.87 -4.83 19.82
N ALA A 594 22.31 -4.98 21.02
CA ALA A 594 23.05 -4.81 22.28
C ALA A 594 24.31 -5.69 22.39
N ASP A 595 24.30 -6.86 21.75
CA ASP A 595 25.42 -7.81 21.75
C ASP A 595 26.41 -7.57 20.60
N TRP A 596 26.05 -6.75 19.61
CA TRP A 596 26.84 -6.48 18.40
C TRP A 596 28.24 -5.89 18.71
N PRO A 597 28.39 -4.86 19.57
CA PRO A 597 29.71 -4.32 19.90
C PRO A 597 30.65 -5.35 20.56
N GLY A 598 30.10 -6.33 21.29
CA GLY A 598 30.85 -7.44 21.86
C GLY A 598 31.29 -8.43 20.79
N PHE A 599 30.40 -8.76 19.85
CA PHE A 599 30.66 -9.68 18.74
C PHE A 599 31.80 -9.19 17.83
N LEU A 600 31.86 -7.89 17.52
CA LEU A 600 32.92 -7.31 16.68
C LEU A 600 34.34 -7.52 17.26
N LYS A 601 34.46 -7.80 18.56
CA LYS A 601 35.75 -8.03 19.25
C LYS A 601 36.17 -9.51 19.28
N THR A 602 35.33 -10.41 18.78
CA THR A 602 35.58 -11.86 18.81
C THR A 602 36.63 -12.27 17.78
N GLN A 603 37.32 -13.38 18.04
CA GLN A 603 38.24 -13.98 17.07
C GLN A 603 37.50 -14.42 15.80
N ALA A 604 36.26 -14.89 15.93
CA ALA A 604 35.42 -15.28 14.80
C ALA A 604 35.20 -14.12 13.81
N TYR A 605 34.86 -12.92 14.30
CA TYR A 605 34.67 -11.77 13.44
C TYR A 605 35.97 -11.29 12.79
N GLY A 606 37.08 -11.26 13.55
CA GLY A 606 38.39 -10.93 13.01
C GLY A 606 38.83 -11.88 11.88
N GLU A 607 38.55 -13.18 12.02
CA GLU A 607 38.81 -14.16 10.97
C GLU A 607 37.93 -13.95 9.73
N TYR A 608 36.64 -13.62 9.91
CA TYR A 608 35.78 -13.21 8.79
C TYR A 608 36.35 -12.00 8.05
N VAL A 609 36.73 -10.95 8.77
CA VAL A 609 37.33 -9.72 8.21
C VAL A 609 38.56 -10.04 7.38
N ARG A 610 39.45 -10.91 7.88
CA ARG A 610 40.63 -11.37 7.15
C ARG A 610 40.26 -12.03 5.81
N GLN A 611 39.25 -12.90 5.81
CA GLN A 611 38.82 -13.61 4.61
C GLN A 611 38.13 -12.69 3.58
N ILE A 612 37.24 -11.79 4.03
CA ILE A 612 36.57 -10.85 3.11
C ILE A 612 37.55 -9.80 2.57
N ALA A 613 38.53 -9.36 3.35
CA ALA A 613 39.58 -8.47 2.86
C ALA A 613 40.46 -9.13 1.81
N ALA A 614 40.82 -10.40 2.01
CA ALA A 614 41.55 -11.19 1.01
C ALA A 614 40.74 -11.37 -0.28
N LEU A 615 39.42 -11.58 -0.18
CA LEU A 615 38.52 -11.65 -1.33
C LEU A 615 38.39 -10.31 -2.05
N ALA A 616 38.32 -9.20 -1.30
CA ALA A 616 38.18 -7.87 -1.84
C ALA A 616 39.44 -7.42 -2.59
N GLY A 617 40.63 -7.80 -2.10
CA GLY A 617 41.91 -7.39 -2.67
C GLY A 617 42.07 -5.87 -2.76
N GLU A 618 43.06 -5.43 -3.53
CA GLU A 618 43.26 -4.02 -3.85
C GLU A 618 42.46 -3.62 -5.09
N PRO A 619 41.89 -2.40 -5.14
CA PRO A 619 41.25 -1.91 -6.35
C PRO A 619 42.29 -1.69 -7.46
N ALA A 620 41.94 -2.03 -8.70
CA ALA A 620 42.81 -1.84 -9.86
C ALA A 620 42.60 -0.47 -10.51
N ALA A 621 43.57 -0.05 -11.34
CA ALA A 621 43.52 1.25 -12.02
C ALA A 621 42.36 1.37 -13.02
N ASP A 622 41.89 0.26 -13.57
CA ASP A 622 40.78 0.14 -14.52
C ASP A 622 39.44 -0.24 -13.86
N GLY A 623 39.41 -0.37 -12.52
CA GLY A 623 38.19 -0.60 -11.76
C GLY A 623 38.39 -1.48 -10.53
N ASP A 624 37.34 -1.56 -9.71
CA ASP A 624 37.36 -2.39 -8.51
C ASP A 624 36.68 -3.74 -8.77
N ALA A 625 37.49 -4.79 -8.88
CA ALA A 625 37.02 -6.16 -9.10
C ALA A 625 36.11 -6.66 -7.97
N PHE A 626 36.23 -6.12 -6.76
CA PHE A 626 35.32 -6.46 -5.67
C PHE A 626 33.93 -5.87 -5.87
N ILE A 627 33.82 -4.68 -6.45
CA ILE A 627 32.53 -3.99 -6.67
C ILE A 627 31.83 -4.49 -7.94
N LYS A 628 32.57 -4.86 -8.98
CA LYS A 628 31.98 -5.42 -10.21
C LYS A 628 31.15 -6.67 -9.94
N GLY A 629 29.84 -6.65 -10.20
CA GLY A 629 28.93 -7.77 -9.91
C GLY A 629 28.70 -8.00 -8.41
N ASN A 630 29.00 -7.01 -7.57
CA ASN A 630 28.61 -6.99 -6.17
C ASN A 630 27.37 -6.09 -6.05
N PHE A 631 26.22 -6.68 -5.73
CA PHE A 631 24.99 -5.91 -5.60
C PHE A 631 24.80 -5.29 -4.21
N LEU A 632 25.86 -5.27 -3.41
CA LEU A 632 25.97 -4.52 -2.15
C LEU A 632 24.88 -4.85 -1.11
N ALA A 633 24.46 -6.11 -1.09
CA ALA A 633 23.60 -6.73 -0.09
C ALA A 633 23.90 -8.24 -0.07
N ASN A 634 23.65 -8.93 1.04
CA ASN A 634 23.81 -10.38 1.12
C ASN A 634 22.50 -11.17 0.94
N GLU A 635 21.34 -10.49 0.85
CA GLU A 635 19.97 -11.05 0.75
C GLU A 635 19.59 -12.06 1.85
N ILE A 636 20.30 -12.05 2.98
CA ILE A 636 19.98 -12.90 4.13
C ILE A 636 18.92 -12.19 4.99
N ARG A 637 18.01 -12.95 5.58
CA ARG A 637 16.97 -12.44 6.48
C ARG A 637 17.57 -12.15 7.84
N ILE A 638 17.71 -10.87 8.19
CA ILE A 638 18.26 -10.37 9.43
C ILE A 638 17.11 -10.05 10.42
N PRO A 639 17.19 -10.50 11.69
CA PRO A 639 16.22 -10.16 12.71
C PRO A 639 16.11 -8.64 12.92
N ILE A 640 14.89 -8.11 13.01
CA ILE A 640 14.65 -6.68 13.31
C ILE A 640 15.19 -6.26 14.69
N THR A 641 15.35 -7.20 15.62
CA THR A 641 16.01 -6.98 16.91
C THR A 641 17.50 -6.64 16.78
N LEU A 642 18.14 -7.05 15.67
CA LEU A 642 19.50 -6.68 15.31
C LEU A 642 19.53 -5.42 14.45
N VAL A 643 18.66 -5.32 13.44
CA VAL A 643 18.63 -4.17 12.52
C VAL A 643 18.23 -2.88 13.24
N GLY A 644 17.23 -2.95 14.12
CA GLY A 644 16.86 -1.83 14.98
C GLY A 644 16.03 -0.73 14.34
N THR A 645 15.58 -0.88 13.10
CA THR A 645 14.80 0.14 12.39
C THR A 645 13.30 0.03 12.67
N ASN A 646 12.45 0.78 11.95
CA ASN A 646 10.99 0.65 12.06
C ASN A 646 10.54 -0.79 11.75
N SER A 647 9.74 -1.39 12.64
CA SER A 647 9.34 -2.80 12.50
C SER A 647 8.18 -3.07 11.53
N GLY A 648 7.47 -2.05 11.03
CA GLY A 648 6.21 -2.21 10.30
C GLY A 648 6.27 -3.22 9.14
N ARG A 649 7.28 -3.11 8.28
CA ARG A 649 7.41 -4.04 7.14
C ARG A 649 7.89 -5.43 7.55
N ALA A 650 8.78 -5.56 8.53
CA ALA A 650 9.18 -6.86 9.09
C ALA A 650 8.00 -7.62 9.72
N MET A 651 6.96 -6.90 10.15
CA MET A 651 5.75 -7.47 10.75
C MET A 651 4.66 -7.83 9.73
N GLY A 652 4.87 -7.63 8.43
CA GLY A 652 3.86 -7.94 7.39
C GLY A 652 3.43 -9.40 7.41
N THR A 653 2.13 -9.68 7.22
CA THR A 653 1.59 -11.05 7.30
C THR A 653 0.99 -11.57 6.00
N ASN A 654 0.88 -10.76 4.94
CA ASN A 654 0.24 -11.18 3.69
C ASN A 654 0.84 -12.46 3.07
N ALA A 655 2.14 -12.74 3.26
CA ALA A 655 2.82 -13.92 2.73
C ALA A 655 2.74 -15.16 3.63
N MET A 656 1.96 -15.10 4.72
CA MET A 656 1.83 -16.18 5.70
C MET A 656 0.75 -17.19 5.29
N ARG A 657 0.70 -18.32 6.01
CA ARG A 657 -0.29 -19.37 5.78
C ARG A 657 -1.72 -18.83 5.85
N GLY A 658 -2.53 -19.20 4.86
CA GLY A 658 -3.94 -18.79 4.78
C GLY A 658 -4.16 -17.32 4.43
N GLN A 659 -3.11 -16.54 4.18
CA GLN A 659 -3.21 -15.14 3.77
C GLN A 659 -3.08 -15.01 2.25
N MET A 660 -3.35 -13.80 1.73
CA MET A 660 -3.45 -13.53 0.29
C MET A 660 -2.28 -14.11 -0.53
N TRP A 661 -1.05 -13.97 -0.05
CA TRP A 661 0.18 -14.34 -0.77
C TRP A 661 0.81 -15.66 -0.33
N ASP A 662 0.06 -16.55 0.31
CA ASP A 662 0.55 -17.87 0.76
C ASP A 662 1.25 -18.64 -0.39
N ASN A 663 0.65 -18.69 -1.58
CA ASN A 663 1.21 -19.42 -2.72
C ASN A 663 2.47 -18.78 -3.33
N PHE A 664 2.88 -17.60 -2.84
CA PHE A 664 4.02 -16.81 -3.34
C PHE A 664 5.16 -16.69 -2.32
N SER A 665 5.17 -17.56 -1.30
CA SER A 665 6.27 -17.69 -0.35
C SER A 665 6.53 -19.16 0.00
N SER A 666 7.75 -19.50 0.38
CA SER A 666 8.20 -20.85 0.70
C SER A 666 7.68 -21.34 2.07
N GLU A 667 7.77 -22.64 2.29
CA GLU A 667 7.57 -23.24 3.60
C GLU A 667 8.68 -22.86 4.57
N THR A 668 9.93 -22.78 4.09
CA THR A 668 11.08 -22.32 4.89
C THR A 668 10.84 -20.93 5.47
N TYR A 669 10.35 -19.98 4.68
CA TYR A 669 10.02 -18.63 5.14
C TYR A 669 8.91 -18.63 6.20
N LYS A 670 7.85 -19.40 5.98
CA LYS A 670 6.73 -19.56 6.92
C LYS A 670 7.09 -20.33 8.20
N MET A 671 8.29 -20.88 8.30
CA MET A 671 8.80 -21.58 9.49
C MET A 671 9.88 -20.79 10.23
N LEU A 672 10.17 -19.55 9.84
CA LEU A 672 11.15 -18.73 10.54
C LEU A 672 10.77 -18.58 12.02
N PRO A 673 11.72 -18.74 12.95
CA PRO A 673 11.45 -18.63 14.37
C PRO A 673 11.07 -17.19 14.75
N SER A 674 10.43 -17.02 15.91
CA SER A 674 10.22 -15.68 16.47
C SER A 674 11.56 -15.00 16.73
N VAL A 675 11.64 -13.71 16.38
CA VAL A 675 12.79 -12.87 16.72
C VAL A 675 12.81 -12.43 18.19
N GLY A 676 11.76 -12.72 18.95
CA GLY A 676 11.63 -12.34 20.36
C GLY A 676 11.07 -10.94 20.55
N ASN A 677 11.57 -10.22 21.56
CA ASN A 677 11.06 -8.89 21.91
C ASN A 677 11.66 -7.81 21.02
N ILE A 678 10.79 -7.05 20.37
CA ILE A 678 11.13 -5.86 19.59
C ILE A 678 10.89 -4.64 20.48
N HIS A 679 11.95 -3.86 20.67
CA HIS A 679 11.90 -2.61 21.44
C HIS A 679 11.44 -1.46 20.53
N PHE A 680 10.59 -0.58 21.07
CA PHE A 680 10.09 0.57 20.34
C PHE A 680 9.83 1.77 21.26
N PHE A 681 9.61 2.93 20.65
CA PHE A 681 9.18 4.13 21.35
C PHE A 681 7.65 4.17 21.43
N ASN A 682 7.12 4.07 22.65
CA ASN A 682 5.72 4.28 22.95
C ASN A 682 5.50 5.74 23.42
N PRO A 683 4.86 6.60 22.59
CA PRO A 683 4.61 7.99 22.95
C PRO A 683 3.60 8.17 24.10
N PHE A 684 3.00 7.08 24.59
CA PHE A 684 1.95 7.09 25.61
C PHE A 684 2.36 6.40 26.92
N SER A 685 3.55 5.78 26.99
CA SER A 685 3.95 4.99 28.15
C SER A 685 4.28 5.84 29.39
N GLY A 686 4.73 7.09 29.18
CA GLY A 686 5.28 7.95 30.23
C GLY A 686 6.61 7.46 30.82
N LYS A 687 7.15 6.33 30.33
CA LYS A 687 8.44 5.77 30.75
C LYS A 687 9.58 6.53 30.08
N GLN A 688 10.68 6.70 30.80
CA GLN A 688 11.91 7.26 30.25
C GLN A 688 12.45 6.35 29.14
N THR A 689 12.99 6.95 28.08
CA THR A 689 13.63 6.21 26.99
C THR A 689 15.02 5.73 27.40
N ASP A 690 15.38 4.55 26.90
CA ASP A 690 16.77 4.09 26.88
C ASP A 690 17.61 4.92 25.89
N HIS A 691 18.91 4.63 25.82
CA HIS A 691 19.84 5.34 24.93
C HIS A 691 19.57 5.12 23.43
N TRP A 692 18.77 4.10 23.06
CA TRP A 692 18.31 3.87 21.70
C TRP A 692 16.97 4.55 21.39
N GLY A 693 16.41 5.28 22.35
CA GLY A 693 15.16 6.02 22.21
C GLY A 693 13.90 5.16 22.43
N ASN A 694 14.01 3.96 22.99
CA ASN A 694 12.89 3.05 23.22
C ASN A 694 12.45 3.06 24.68
N ASN A 695 11.18 2.79 24.95
CA ASN A 695 10.64 2.75 26.33
C ASN A 695 9.57 1.66 26.53
N ASP A 696 9.35 0.83 25.53
CA ASP A 696 8.42 -0.30 25.58
C ASP A 696 8.87 -1.41 24.63
N SER A 697 8.23 -2.56 24.71
CA SER A 697 8.50 -3.68 23.79
C SER A 697 7.28 -4.53 23.52
N PHE A 698 7.29 -5.25 22.40
CA PHE A 698 6.30 -6.27 22.05
C PHE A 698 6.99 -7.51 21.51
N THR A 699 6.37 -8.68 21.66
CA THR A 699 6.95 -9.94 21.17
C THR A 699 6.48 -10.22 19.76
N ALA A 700 7.40 -10.43 18.82
CA ALA A 700 7.07 -10.86 17.48
C ALA A 700 6.59 -12.32 17.46
N PRO A 701 5.58 -12.69 16.65
CA PRO A 701 5.18 -14.08 16.53
C PRO A 701 6.25 -14.90 15.80
N ALA A 702 6.23 -16.22 15.98
CA ALA A 702 6.97 -17.15 15.12
C ALA A 702 6.24 -17.34 13.77
N ASN A 703 6.80 -18.19 12.92
CA ASN A 703 6.26 -18.60 11.62
C ASN A 703 6.34 -17.52 10.53
N GLY A 704 7.41 -16.74 10.48
CA GLY A 704 7.70 -15.83 9.35
C GLY A 704 8.05 -14.39 9.73
N PRO A 705 7.19 -13.63 10.45
CA PRO A 705 7.42 -12.21 10.72
C PRO A 705 8.66 -11.94 11.59
N GLY A 706 9.20 -10.72 11.46
CA GLY A 706 10.30 -10.20 12.29
C GLY A 706 11.62 -10.01 11.57
N TYR A 707 11.68 -10.17 10.24
CA TYR A 707 12.94 -10.14 9.49
C TYR A 707 12.94 -9.11 8.37
N TYR A 708 14.11 -8.53 8.11
CA TYR A 708 14.42 -7.73 6.92
C TYR A 708 15.57 -8.36 6.16
N ARG A 709 15.61 -8.17 4.84
CA ARG A 709 16.88 -8.27 4.11
C ARG A 709 17.63 -6.93 4.17
N PRO A 710 18.97 -6.94 4.04
CA PRO A 710 19.72 -5.71 3.79
C PRO A 710 19.25 -5.02 2.52
N ALA A 711 19.18 -3.69 2.58
CA ALA A 711 19.04 -2.88 1.38
C ALA A 711 20.34 -2.96 0.57
N SER A 712 20.21 -3.03 -0.76
CA SER A 712 21.34 -2.87 -1.67
C SER A 712 21.83 -1.42 -1.61
N LEU A 713 23.14 -1.23 -1.56
CA LEU A 713 23.75 0.11 -1.59
C LEU A 713 24.13 0.57 -3.00
N ILE A 714 23.69 -0.14 -4.05
CA ILE A 714 23.95 0.27 -5.44
C ILE A 714 23.30 1.63 -5.70
N SER A 715 24.08 2.56 -6.25
CA SER A 715 23.62 3.87 -6.71
C SER A 715 22.85 4.61 -5.61
N LEU A 716 23.37 4.55 -4.39
CA LEU A 716 22.74 5.11 -3.21
C LEU A 716 22.50 6.62 -3.35
N TRP A 717 23.41 7.31 -4.06
CA TRP A 717 23.28 8.74 -4.41
C TRP A 717 22.02 9.06 -5.21
N ALA A 718 21.55 8.11 -6.01
CA ALA A 718 20.38 8.28 -6.86
C ALA A 718 19.08 7.90 -6.14
N THR A 719 19.12 7.09 -5.08
CA THR A 719 17.94 6.45 -4.47
C THR A 719 17.45 7.07 -3.16
N ALA A 720 18.17 8.06 -2.61
CA ALA A 720 17.76 8.79 -1.41
C ALA A 720 16.37 9.47 -1.56
N PRO A 721 15.58 9.64 -0.47
CA PRO A 721 15.85 9.27 0.93
C PRO A 721 15.92 7.76 1.21
N TYR A 722 16.26 7.38 2.45
CA TYR A 722 16.54 5.98 2.81
C TYR A 722 15.51 5.35 3.73
N LEU A 723 15.76 4.06 4.00
CA LEU A 723 14.88 3.08 4.65
C LEU A 723 13.74 2.66 3.73
N HIS A 724 13.04 1.59 4.11
CA HIS A 724 11.93 1.07 3.30
C HIS A 724 10.79 2.07 3.11
N ASN A 725 10.72 3.12 3.94
CA ASN A 725 9.63 4.08 3.99
C ASN A 725 10.04 5.52 3.58
N ASN A 726 11.25 5.73 3.03
CA ASN A 726 11.80 7.05 2.66
C ASN A 726 11.75 8.11 3.78
N ALA A 727 11.68 7.70 5.05
CA ALA A 727 11.51 8.62 6.16
C ALA A 727 12.84 9.20 6.68
N LEU A 728 13.99 8.69 6.22
CA LEU A 728 15.31 9.13 6.67
C LEU A 728 16.06 9.83 5.53
N GLY A 729 16.06 11.15 5.57
CA GLY A 729 16.73 12.01 4.60
C GLY A 729 15.82 13.11 4.07
N LYS A 730 16.39 14.04 3.30
CA LYS A 730 15.67 15.16 2.70
C LYS A 730 15.01 14.72 1.40
N TYR A 731 13.68 14.81 1.33
CA TYR A 731 12.96 14.73 0.06
C TYR A 731 13.04 16.09 -0.66
N THR A 732 13.87 16.19 -1.69
CA THR A 732 14.11 17.46 -2.42
C THR A 732 13.06 17.76 -3.48
N HIS A 733 12.34 16.74 -3.95
CA HIS A 733 11.43 16.82 -5.10
C HIS A 733 12.12 17.33 -6.40
N ASP A 734 13.45 17.31 -6.45
CA ASP A 734 14.25 17.74 -7.59
C ASP A 734 14.96 16.51 -8.20
N PRO A 735 14.63 16.12 -9.44
CA PRO A 735 15.26 14.99 -10.11
C PRO A 735 16.66 15.26 -10.66
N SER A 736 17.16 16.51 -10.59
CA SER A 736 18.51 16.86 -11.01
C SER A 736 19.58 16.13 -10.20
N ILE A 737 20.80 16.04 -10.75
CA ILE A 737 21.95 15.46 -10.04
C ILE A 737 22.19 16.21 -8.71
N LYS A 738 22.10 17.54 -8.73
CA LYS A 738 22.21 18.37 -7.53
C LYS A 738 21.16 18.02 -6.47
N GLY A 739 19.89 17.93 -6.88
CA GLY A 739 18.78 17.59 -5.98
C GLY A 739 18.93 16.20 -5.34
N ARG A 740 19.50 15.25 -6.09
CA ARG A 740 19.81 13.89 -5.60
C ARG A 740 21.00 13.87 -4.65
N LEU A 741 22.07 14.60 -4.95
CA LEU A 741 23.23 14.72 -4.06
C LEU A 741 22.87 15.39 -2.74
N GLU A 742 22.01 16.41 -2.76
CA GLU A 742 21.49 17.02 -1.53
C GLU A 742 20.69 16.02 -0.68
N ALA A 743 19.84 15.21 -1.31
CA ALA A 743 19.10 14.14 -0.61
C ALA A 743 20.04 13.06 -0.06
N PHE A 744 21.04 12.64 -0.85
CA PHE A 744 22.07 11.68 -0.47
C PHE A 744 22.85 12.17 0.74
N ASP A 745 23.36 13.41 0.69
CA ASP A 745 24.21 13.97 1.73
C ASP A 745 23.45 14.08 3.06
N ASP A 746 22.20 14.56 3.05
CA ASP A 746 21.39 14.64 4.26
C ASP A 746 21.00 13.24 4.78
N GLY A 747 20.59 12.33 3.90
CA GLY A 747 20.22 10.97 4.26
C GLY A 747 21.39 10.19 4.85
N ILE A 748 22.56 10.23 4.22
CA ILE A 748 23.69 9.40 4.63
C ILE A 748 24.32 9.96 5.90
N ASP A 749 24.31 11.29 6.05
CA ASP A 749 24.70 11.94 7.29
C ASP A 749 23.82 11.49 8.44
N LYS A 750 22.50 11.35 8.24
CA LYS A 750 21.58 10.83 9.26
C LYS A 750 21.74 9.34 9.52
N ILE A 751 22.20 8.54 8.56
CA ILE A 751 22.55 7.13 8.82
C ILE A 751 23.80 7.03 9.68
N LEU A 752 24.86 7.77 9.34
CA LEU A 752 26.18 7.66 9.96
C LEU A 752 26.33 8.46 11.27
N TRP A 753 25.58 9.56 11.43
CA TRP A 753 25.53 10.39 12.65
C TRP A 753 24.10 10.47 13.18
N PRO A 754 23.65 9.52 14.01
CA PRO A 754 22.29 9.47 14.55
C PRO A 754 21.81 10.77 15.19
N GLU A 755 22.69 11.54 15.83
CA GLU A 755 22.44 12.85 16.43
C GLU A 755 21.95 13.91 15.41
N LYS A 756 22.29 13.75 14.12
CA LYS A 756 21.80 14.62 13.03
C LYS A 756 20.31 14.42 12.74
N ARG A 757 19.72 13.29 13.15
CA ARG A 757 18.27 13.02 12.98
C ARG A 757 17.44 13.99 13.83
N GLN A 758 17.84 14.22 15.08
CA GLN A 758 17.13 15.09 16.02
C GLN A 758 17.37 16.58 15.74
N SER A 759 18.61 16.95 15.37
CA SER A 759 19.02 18.34 15.12
C SER A 759 18.65 18.87 13.74
N SER A 760 18.18 18.01 12.82
CA SER A 760 17.68 18.40 11.50
C SER A 760 16.65 19.53 11.61
N THR A 761 16.75 20.53 10.74
CA THR A 761 15.73 21.58 10.57
C THR A 761 14.71 21.24 9.48
N PHE A 762 15.04 20.30 8.59
CA PHE A 762 14.11 19.78 7.60
C PHE A 762 13.06 18.87 8.25
N ARG A 763 11.81 19.01 7.85
CA ARG A 763 10.67 18.22 8.31
C ARG A 763 9.93 17.66 7.10
N LEU A 764 9.68 16.36 7.12
CA LEU A 764 8.81 15.72 6.15
C LEU A 764 7.35 16.11 6.39
N PRO A 765 6.48 16.04 5.36
CA PRO A 765 5.04 16.19 5.57
C PRO A 765 4.55 15.27 6.69
N GLY A 766 3.80 15.83 7.65
CA GLY A 766 3.29 15.11 8.82
C GLY A 766 4.28 14.92 9.97
N ASP A 767 5.53 15.35 9.83
CA ASP A 767 6.48 15.48 10.96
C ASP A 767 6.19 16.79 11.70
N LEU A 768 5.45 16.68 12.80
CA LEU A 768 5.02 17.84 13.59
C LEU A 768 6.00 18.19 14.71
N ARG A 769 7.17 17.54 14.78
CA ARG A 769 8.18 17.85 15.80
C ARG A 769 8.69 19.27 15.65
N ASN A 770 8.73 20.00 16.76
CA ASN A 770 9.13 21.42 16.85
C ASN A 770 8.17 22.38 16.15
N ASP A 771 6.96 21.96 15.80
CA ASP A 771 5.91 22.88 15.35
C ASP A 771 5.45 23.73 16.56
N PRO A 772 5.60 25.06 16.54
CA PRO A 772 5.19 25.91 17.65
C PRO A 772 3.68 25.90 17.90
N ALA A 773 2.87 25.51 16.90
CA ALA A 773 1.41 25.45 17.01
C ALA A 773 0.90 24.10 17.56
N ILE A 774 1.74 23.06 17.58
CA ILE A 774 1.35 21.70 17.95
C ILE A 774 2.45 21.11 18.84
N THR A 775 2.31 21.25 20.15
CA THR A 775 3.37 20.84 21.08
C THR A 775 3.41 19.33 21.34
N VAL A 776 2.35 18.61 20.93
CA VAL A 776 2.15 17.19 21.23
C VAL A 776 3.24 16.27 20.69
N ALA A 777 3.91 16.69 19.62
CA ALA A 777 4.96 15.92 18.95
C ALA A 777 6.36 16.21 19.50
N ASN A 778 6.54 17.24 20.33
CA ASN A 778 7.86 17.63 20.85
C ASN A 778 8.48 16.57 21.79
N GLY A 779 7.66 15.64 22.31
CA GLY A 779 8.12 14.50 23.10
C GLY A 779 8.47 13.26 22.29
N ASP A 780 8.31 13.27 20.96
CA ASP A 780 8.57 12.10 20.12
C ASP A 780 10.07 11.85 19.96
N ALA A 781 10.52 10.62 20.23
CA ALA A 781 11.93 10.23 20.08
C ALA A 781 12.42 10.18 18.61
N GLY A 782 11.51 10.26 17.65
CA GLY A 782 11.77 10.22 16.21
C GLY A 782 10.54 10.68 15.42
N PHE A 783 10.62 10.66 14.09
CA PHE A 783 9.52 11.02 13.21
C PHE A 783 8.37 10.02 13.33
N ILE A 784 7.25 10.46 13.89
CA ILE A 784 5.95 9.79 13.84
C ILE A 784 5.05 10.59 12.91
N TYR A 785 4.50 9.97 11.87
CA TYR A 785 3.52 10.66 11.03
C TYR A 785 2.21 10.87 11.82
N ARG A 786 1.86 12.14 12.01
CA ARG A 786 0.65 12.57 12.73
C ARG A 786 -0.31 13.30 11.80
N THR A 787 -1.60 13.21 12.09
CA THR A 787 -2.65 13.91 11.35
C THR A 787 -2.36 15.42 11.32
N THR A 788 -2.27 15.98 10.11
CA THR A 788 -1.91 17.40 9.92
C THR A 788 -3.08 18.35 10.16
N VAL A 789 -4.31 17.84 10.20
CA VAL A 789 -5.54 18.57 10.53
C VAL A 789 -6.51 17.66 11.29
N ALA A 790 -7.53 18.25 11.93
CA ALA A 790 -8.64 17.46 12.44
C ALA A 790 -9.32 16.70 11.29
N SER A 791 -9.35 15.38 11.42
CA SER A 791 -9.70 14.47 10.32
C SER A 791 -10.92 13.61 10.67
N TYR A 792 -11.56 13.04 9.66
CA TYR A 792 -12.78 12.26 9.81
C TYR A 792 -12.68 10.94 9.04
N ILE A 793 -13.20 9.88 9.64
CA ILE A 793 -13.46 8.64 8.92
C ILE A 793 -14.78 8.87 8.18
N ASP A 794 -14.69 9.12 6.88
CA ASP A 794 -15.82 9.55 6.07
C ASP A 794 -16.04 8.68 4.83
N PHE A 795 -17.31 8.38 4.58
CA PHE A 795 -17.76 7.57 3.46
C PHE A 795 -18.96 8.22 2.79
N ALA A 796 -18.96 8.22 1.44
CA ALA A 796 -20.11 8.72 0.71
C ALA A 796 -21.35 7.83 0.97
N PRO A 797 -22.57 8.37 0.89
CA PRO A 797 -23.76 7.69 1.40
C PRO A 797 -24.03 6.34 0.72
N GLY A 798 -23.72 6.23 -0.58
CA GLY A 798 -23.86 4.99 -1.35
C GLY A 798 -23.01 3.83 -0.84
N PHE A 799 -22.00 4.09 -0.01
CA PHE A 799 -21.06 3.08 0.49
C PHE A 799 -21.34 2.59 1.92
N ILE A 800 -22.33 3.14 2.63
CA ILE A 800 -22.61 2.76 4.03
C ILE A 800 -23.02 1.29 4.13
N LYS A 801 -23.96 0.83 3.29
CA LYS A 801 -24.40 -0.57 3.28
C LYS A 801 -23.31 -1.55 2.85
N PRO A 802 -22.56 -1.31 1.74
CA PRO A 802 -21.40 -2.14 1.40
C PRO A 802 -20.39 -2.25 2.54
N LEU A 803 -20.04 -1.14 3.20
CA LEU A 803 -19.12 -1.12 4.33
C LEU A 803 -19.60 -2.01 5.48
N LEU A 804 -20.82 -1.78 5.97
CA LEU A 804 -21.39 -2.56 7.07
C LEU A 804 -21.51 -4.04 6.70
N THR A 805 -21.92 -4.33 5.46
CA THR A 805 -22.01 -5.70 4.94
C THR A 805 -20.65 -6.38 4.91
N GLY A 806 -19.59 -5.65 4.55
CA GLY A 806 -18.23 -6.15 4.56
C GLY A 806 -17.72 -6.47 5.96
N VAL A 807 -18.10 -5.69 6.98
CA VAL A 807 -17.61 -5.87 8.36
C VAL A 807 -18.35 -7.00 9.09
N VAL A 808 -19.69 -7.02 9.03
CA VAL A 808 -20.49 -7.95 9.86
C VAL A 808 -21.35 -8.94 9.06
N GLY A 809 -21.28 -8.89 7.74
CA GLY A 809 -22.02 -9.78 6.84
C GLY A 809 -23.44 -9.28 6.49
N PRO A 810 -23.97 -9.64 5.31
CA PRO A 810 -25.25 -9.13 4.81
C PRO A 810 -26.44 -9.57 5.66
N THR A 811 -26.38 -10.79 6.21
CA THR A 811 -27.41 -11.35 7.08
C THR A 811 -27.54 -10.56 8.38
N LEU A 812 -26.41 -10.25 9.03
CA LEU A 812 -26.44 -9.51 10.29
C LEU A 812 -26.83 -8.06 10.07
N VAL A 813 -26.35 -7.41 8.99
CA VAL A 813 -26.82 -6.07 8.61
C VAL A 813 -28.34 -6.07 8.44
N SER A 814 -28.89 -6.99 7.62
CA SER A 814 -30.33 -7.06 7.38
C SER A 814 -31.13 -7.35 8.66
N PHE A 815 -30.61 -8.19 9.54
CA PHE A 815 -31.21 -8.47 10.84
C PHE A 815 -31.20 -7.22 11.74
N LEU A 816 -30.06 -6.56 11.92
CA LEU A 816 -29.93 -5.41 12.80
C LEU A 816 -30.63 -4.14 12.29
N THR A 817 -30.80 -3.99 10.96
CA THR A 817 -31.48 -2.84 10.37
C THR A 817 -32.97 -3.04 10.17
N CYS A 818 -33.44 -4.29 10.04
CA CYS A 818 -34.83 -4.59 9.72
C CYS A 818 -35.38 -5.77 10.54
N GLY A 819 -34.77 -6.95 10.42
CA GLY A 819 -35.33 -8.20 10.97
C GLY A 819 -35.63 -8.18 12.46
N LEU A 820 -34.68 -7.70 13.28
CA LEU A 820 -34.81 -7.54 14.73
C LEU A 820 -36.00 -6.65 15.09
N TRP A 821 -36.12 -5.50 14.42
CA TRP A 821 -37.14 -4.51 14.71
C TRP A 821 -38.54 -4.94 14.27
N VAL A 822 -38.65 -5.64 13.13
CA VAL A 822 -39.90 -6.24 12.68
C VAL A 822 -40.33 -7.37 13.63
N ALA A 823 -39.40 -8.23 14.04
CA ALA A 823 -39.68 -9.29 15.00
C ALA A 823 -40.15 -8.71 16.35
N LEU A 824 -39.48 -7.67 16.86
CA LEU A 824 -39.92 -6.95 18.06
C LEU A 824 -41.32 -6.35 17.88
N ALA A 825 -41.62 -5.75 16.72
CA ALA A 825 -42.95 -5.21 16.44
C ALA A 825 -44.03 -6.30 16.46
N VAL A 826 -43.77 -7.47 15.88
CA VAL A 826 -44.70 -8.63 15.92
C VAL A 826 -44.91 -9.11 17.35
N VAL A 827 -43.84 -9.25 18.13
CA VAL A 827 -43.90 -9.63 19.54
C VAL A 827 -44.72 -8.61 20.34
N PHE A 828 -44.49 -7.32 20.14
CA PHE A 828 -45.25 -6.27 20.82
C PHE A 828 -46.71 -6.24 20.37
N ILE A 829 -47.04 -6.49 19.10
CA ILE A 829 -48.43 -6.65 18.64
C ILE A 829 -49.10 -7.85 19.33
N ALA A 830 -48.41 -8.99 19.43
CA ALA A 830 -48.92 -10.15 20.16
C ALA A 830 -49.17 -9.82 21.65
N PHE A 831 -48.26 -9.09 22.29
CA PHE A 831 -48.45 -8.62 23.66
C PHE A 831 -49.54 -7.53 23.78
N ALA A 832 -49.79 -6.73 22.75
CA ALA A 832 -50.93 -5.81 22.72
C ALA A 832 -52.28 -6.55 22.67
N LEU A 833 -52.32 -7.73 22.02
CA LEU A 833 -53.52 -8.55 21.93
C LEU A 833 -53.74 -9.42 23.19
N PHE A 834 -52.68 -10.10 23.65
CA PHE A 834 -52.76 -11.15 24.67
C PHE A 834 -52.01 -10.84 25.97
N GLY A 835 -51.18 -9.81 25.99
CA GLY A 835 -50.33 -9.47 27.13
C GLY A 835 -51.06 -8.77 28.28
N GLN A 836 -50.41 -8.79 29.44
CA GLN A 836 -50.81 -8.05 30.63
C GLN A 836 -49.91 -6.83 30.81
N THR A 837 -50.39 -5.81 31.53
CA THR A 837 -49.61 -4.58 31.81
C THR A 837 -48.29 -4.87 32.50
N ARG A 838 -48.22 -5.93 33.32
CA ARG A 838 -46.98 -6.39 33.98
C ARG A 838 -45.90 -6.88 33.01
N HIS A 839 -46.27 -7.40 31.83
CA HIS A 839 -45.30 -7.75 30.79
C HIS A 839 -44.65 -6.51 30.19
N ALA A 840 -45.40 -5.40 30.04
CA ALA A 840 -44.83 -4.13 29.60
C ALA A 840 -43.84 -3.59 30.65
N GLY A 841 -44.17 -3.74 31.94
CA GLY A 841 -43.22 -3.45 33.03
C GLY A 841 -41.92 -4.23 32.91
N PHE A 842 -41.98 -5.53 32.57
CA PHE A 842 -40.80 -6.35 32.34
C PHE A 842 -39.95 -5.87 31.15
N VAL A 843 -40.58 -5.47 30.03
CA VAL A 843 -39.86 -4.91 28.88
C VAL A 843 -39.10 -3.64 29.27
N PHE A 844 -39.73 -2.72 30.01
CA PHE A 844 -39.05 -1.51 30.47
C PHE A 844 -37.94 -1.79 31.50
N ALA A 845 -38.11 -2.78 32.36
CA ALA A 845 -37.04 -3.23 33.26
C ALA A 845 -35.85 -3.82 32.48
N LEU A 846 -36.10 -4.62 31.44
CA LEU A 846 -35.06 -5.15 30.57
C LEU A 846 -34.33 -4.03 29.82
N VAL A 847 -35.07 -3.05 29.27
CA VAL A 847 -34.48 -1.86 28.64
C VAL A 847 -33.63 -1.07 29.64
N ALA A 848 -34.09 -0.91 30.88
CA ALA A 848 -33.33 -0.24 31.93
C ALA A 848 -32.00 -0.95 32.21
N VAL A 849 -32.03 -2.27 32.39
CA VAL A 849 -30.83 -3.09 32.66
C VAL A 849 -29.87 -3.05 31.47
N ILE A 850 -30.35 -3.27 30.25
CA ILE A 850 -29.52 -3.25 29.03
C ILE A 850 -28.90 -1.86 28.84
N THR A 851 -29.68 -0.79 28.98
CA THR A 851 -29.18 0.58 28.79
C THR A 851 -28.15 0.94 29.87
N ALA A 852 -28.40 0.59 31.14
CA ALA A 852 -27.45 0.80 32.22
C ALA A 852 -26.15 0.02 32.00
N ALA A 853 -26.25 -1.24 31.57
CA ALA A 853 -25.09 -2.07 31.25
C ALA A 853 -24.29 -1.49 30.08
N LEU A 854 -24.94 -1.10 28.98
CA LEU A 854 -24.28 -0.50 27.81
C LEU A 854 -23.60 0.83 28.14
N LEU A 855 -24.26 1.70 28.92
CA LEU A 855 -23.66 2.95 29.37
C LEU A 855 -22.41 2.68 30.21
N ARG A 856 -22.49 1.73 31.14
CA ARG A 856 -21.37 1.40 32.03
C ARG A 856 -20.22 0.72 31.30
N VAL A 857 -20.49 -0.22 30.39
CA VAL A 857 -19.46 -0.95 29.63
C VAL A 857 -18.79 -0.04 28.60
N SER A 858 -19.55 0.81 27.91
CA SER A 858 -18.98 1.77 26.97
C SER A 858 -18.23 2.92 27.65
N GLY A 859 -18.56 3.21 28.91
CA GLY A 859 -18.05 4.37 29.65
C GLY A 859 -18.57 5.70 29.11
N MET A 860 -19.62 5.72 28.28
CA MET A 860 -20.20 6.96 27.77
C MET A 860 -20.82 7.82 28.87
N ASP A 861 -21.17 7.21 30.00
CA ASP A 861 -21.68 7.88 31.19
C ASP A 861 -20.67 8.83 31.85
N THR A 862 -19.37 8.58 31.68
CA THR A 862 -18.33 9.49 32.19
C THR A 862 -18.29 10.80 31.41
N ILE A 863 -18.68 10.80 30.13
CA ILE A 863 -18.73 11.98 29.28
C ILE A 863 -20.09 12.68 29.39
N TYR A 864 -21.18 11.91 29.39
CA TYR A 864 -22.55 12.41 29.49
C TYR A 864 -23.30 11.75 30.66
N PRO A 865 -23.07 12.20 31.92
CA PRO A 865 -23.72 11.61 33.10
C PRO A 865 -25.24 11.62 33.04
N ALA A 866 -25.83 12.63 32.38
CA ALA A 866 -27.27 12.74 32.16
C ALA A 866 -27.90 11.55 31.39
N LEU A 867 -27.11 10.74 30.69
CA LEU A 867 -27.62 9.53 30.03
C LEU A 867 -28.19 8.50 31.04
N TRP A 868 -27.78 8.55 32.31
CA TRP A 868 -28.37 7.73 33.38
C TRP A 868 -29.85 8.03 33.64
N LEU A 869 -30.37 9.18 33.18
CA LEU A 869 -31.81 9.46 33.24
C LEU A 869 -32.63 8.48 32.39
N LEU A 870 -32.05 7.88 31.34
CA LEU A 870 -32.73 6.90 30.48
C LEU A 870 -33.08 5.60 31.23
N PRO A 871 -32.13 4.86 31.83
CA PRO A 871 -32.46 3.67 32.61
C PRO A 871 -33.27 4.00 33.88
N ILE A 872 -33.08 5.17 34.49
CA ILE A 872 -33.90 5.61 35.63
C ILE A 872 -35.37 5.79 35.20
N ALA A 873 -35.61 6.51 34.10
CA ALA A 873 -36.97 6.71 33.57
C ALA A 873 -37.61 5.37 33.18
N ALA A 874 -36.86 4.48 32.52
CA ALA A 874 -37.34 3.14 32.19
C ALA A 874 -37.69 2.32 33.44
N THR A 875 -36.89 2.42 34.52
CA THR A 875 -37.18 1.78 35.81
C THR A 875 -38.44 2.35 36.46
N VAL A 876 -38.61 3.67 36.47
CA VAL A 876 -39.82 4.32 37.00
C VAL A 876 -41.05 3.86 36.22
N ILE A 877 -40.99 3.83 34.88
CA ILE A 877 -42.07 3.32 34.03
C ILE A 877 -42.37 1.85 34.34
N ALA A 878 -41.34 1.01 34.52
CA ALA A 878 -41.51 -0.39 34.88
C ALA A 878 -42.26 -0.57 36.21
N LEU A 879 -41.86 0.18 37.25
CA LEU A 879 -42.51 0.15 38.56
C LEU A 879 -43.96 0.64 38.50
N LEU A 880 -44.23 1.71 37.75
CA LEU A 880 -45.60 2.22 37.55
C LEU A 880 -46.50 1.17 36.87
N LEU A 881 -45.99 0.49 35.84
CA LEU A 881 -46.72 -0.56 35.12
C LEU A 881 -46.95 -1.84 35.95
N TRP A 882 -46.09 -2.12 36.93
CA TRP A 882 -46.25 -3.28 37.83
C TRP A 882 -47.21 -3.02 38.99
N PHE A 883 -47.13 -1.83 39.60
CA PHE A 883 -47.74 -1.57 40.91
C PHE A 883 -48.83 -0.49 40.91
N ALA A 884 -48.79 0.47 39.97
CA ALA A 884 -49.67 1.66 40.02
C ALA A 884 -50.72 1.71 38.90
N LEU A 885 -50.50 1.04 37.77
CA LEU A 885 -51.38 1.11 36.58
C LEU A 885 -51.90 -0.29 36.20
N PRO A 886 -52.90 -0.85 36.93
CA PRO A 886 -53.38 -2.21 36.69
C PRO A 886 -54.24 -2.37 35.43
N TRP A 887 -54.52 -1.28 34.71
CA TRP A 887 -55.45 -1.27 33.59
C TRP A 887 -54.85 -1.94 32.36
N ARG A 888 -55.53 -2.98 31.84
CA ARG A 888 -55.10 -3.70 30.63
C ARG A 888 -54.97 -2.77 29.43
N LEU A 889 -55.82 -1.76 29.31
CA LEU A 889 -55.78 -0.77 28.22
C LEU A 889 -54.45 -0.01 28.16
N VAL A 890 -53.87 0.32 29.32
CA VAL A 890 -52.56 0.99 29.41
C VAL A 890 -51.46 0.10 28.82
N GLY A 891 -51.43 -1.18 29.20
CA GLY A 891 -50.49 -2.14 28.64
C GLY A 891 -50.62 -2.29 27.13
N ARG A 892 -51.87 -2.34 26.61
CA ARG A 892 -52.12 -2.40 25.16
C ARG A 892 -51.59 -1.18 24.41
N ILE A 893 -51.87 0.03 24.92
CA ILE A 893 -51.39 1.28 24.32
C ILE A 893 -49.86 1.30 24.31
N VAL A 894 -49.22 0.94 25.42
CA VAL A 894 -47.76 0.85 25.52
C VAL A 894 -47.18 -0.10 24.48
N PHE A 895 -47.72 -1.31 24.36
CA PHE A 895 -47.24 -2.28 23.37
C PHE A 895 -47.48 -1.83 21.92
N VAL A 896 -48.59 -1.16 21.63
CA VAL A 896 -48.82 -0.56 20.29
C VAL A 896 -47.78 0.53 20.01
N LEU A 897 -47.48 1.40 20.98
CA LEU A 897 -46.44 2.42 20.82
C LEU A 897 -45.05 1.82 20.65
N LEU A 898 -44.71 0.76 21.38
CA LEU A 898 -43.44 0.03 21.22
C LEU A 898 -43.36 -0.66 19.84
N ALA A 899 -44.46 -1.20 19.33
CA ALA A 899 -44.52 -1.76 17.98
C ALA A 899 -44.28 -0.69 16.91
N ILE A 900 -44.98 0.45 17.01
CA ILE A 900 -44.78 1.61 16.12
C ILE A 900 -43.35 2.11 16.21
N GLY A 901 -42.81 2.27 17.42
CA GLY A 901 -41.42 2.69 17.65
C GLY A 901 -40.40 1.73 17.05
N SER A 902 -40.66 0.42 17.11
CA SER A 902 -39.80 -0.60 16.49
C SER A 902 -39.82 -0.49 14.97
N LEU A 903 -41.00 -0.39 14.35
CA LEU A 903 -41.12 -0.20 12.89
C LEU A 903 -40.50 1.12 12.42
N TYR A 904 -40.67 2.19 13.19
CA TYR A 904 -40.04 3.47 12.91
C TYR A 904 -38.51 3.38 13.01
N THR A 905 -37.98 2.63 13.99
CA THR A 905 -36.55 2.37 14.12
C THR A 905 -36.01 1.57 12.94
N ALA A 906 -36.75 0.54 12.47
CA ALA A 906 -36.42 -0.20 11.26
C ALA A 906 -36.32 0.73 10.03
N HIS A 907 -37.27 1.65 9.89
CA HIS A 907 -37.28 2.63 8.81
C HIS A 907 -36.07 3.59 8.88
N LEU A 908 -35.75 4.10 10.08
CA LEU A 908 -34.59 4.97 10.27
C LEU A 908 -33.26 4.25 10.02
N ALA A 909 -33.11 3.04 10.56
CA ALA A 909 -31.91 2.22 10.38
C ALA A 909 -31.74 1.84 8.91
N GLY A 910 -32.81 1.39 8.24
CA GLY A 910 -32.82 1.11 6.81
C GLY A 910 -32.43 2.34 5.97
N ASN A 911 -33.04 3.51 6.22
CA ASN A 911 -32.69 4.74 5.51
C ASN A 911 -31.23 5.17 5.74
N PHE A 912 -30.71 5.00 6.95
CA PHE A 912 -29.30 5.30 7.24
C PHE A 912 -28.37 4.36 6.48
N VAL A 913 -28.59 3.05 6.56
CA VAL A 913 -27.76 2.05 5.90
C VAL A 913 -27.85 2.16 4.37
N ASP A 914 -29.04 2.44 3.83
CA ASP A 914 -29.24 2.69 2.40
C ASP A 914 -28.73 4.10 1.94
N GLY A 915 -28.03 4.85 2.80
CA GLY A 915 -27.39 6.11 2.42
C GLY A 915 -28.33 7.31 2.27
N LYS A 916 -29.61 7.20 2.65
CA LYS A 916 -30.60 8.29 2.51
C LYS A 916 -30.43 9.38 3.58
N SER A 917 -29.65 9.12 4.62
CA SER A 917 -29.41 10.05 5.75
C SER A 917 -28.20 10.99 5.56
N GLY A 918 -27.48 10.87 4.45
CA GLY A 918 -26.26 11.63 4.15
C GLY A 918 -24.98 10.82 4.41
N ASN A 919 -23.82 11.49 4.33
CA ASN A 919 -22.51 10.84 4.46
C ASN A 919 -22.34 10.25 5.86
N LEU A 920 -21.70 9.08 5.93
CA LEU A 920 -21.14 8.59 7.19
C LEU A 920 -19.89 9.44 7.47
N ARG A 921 -19.86 10.13 8.61
CA ARG A 921 -18.71 10.95 9.02
C ARG A 921 -18.50 10.78 10.53
N VAL A 922 -17.45 10.04 10.89
CA VAL A 922 -17.07 9.73 12.27
C VAL A 922 -15.83 10.53 12.63
N GLY A 923 -15.89 11.32 13.70
CA GLY A 923 -14.81 12.20 14.14
C GLY A 923 -15.32 13.42 14.91
N PRO A 924 -14.46 14.41 15.21
CA PRO A 924 -13.10 14.52 14.68
C PRO A 924 -12.10 13.59 15.37
N VAL A 925 -11.20 13.00 14.59
CA VAL A 925 -9.88 12.56 15.04
C VAL A 925 -9.01 13.81 15.11
N PRO A 926 -8.50 14.23 16.28
CA PRO A 926 -7.77 15.49 16.41
C PRO A 926 -6.52 15.57 15.56
N GLN A 927 -6.12 16.80 15.21
CA GLN A 927 -4.78 17.09 14.68
C GLN A 927 -3.72 16.61 15.68
N GLY A 928 -2.59 16.09 15.19
CA GLY A 928 -1.53 15.54 16.03
C GLY A 928 -1.73 14.08 16.44
N THR A 929 -2.80 13.42 16.00
CA THR A 929 -3.01 11.98 16.27
C THR A 929 -2.08 11.14 15.40
N PRO A 930 -1.31 10.18 15.93
CA PRO A 930 -0.54 9.26 15.10
C PRO A 930 -1.46 8.45 14.18
N VAL A 931 -1.19 8.45 12.88
CA VAL A 931 -2.04 7.72 11.90
C VAL A 931 -2.06 6.22 12.18
N ASN A 932 -0.91 5.64 12.54
CA ASN A 932 -0.77 4.22 12.83
C ASN A 932 -1.49 3.77 14.11
N LEU A 933 -1.95 4.71 14.95
CA LEU A 933 -2.80 4.40 16.10
C LEU A 933 -4.15 3.80 15.66
N LEU A 934 -4.64 4.16 14.47
CA LEU A 934 -5.85 3.58 13.88
C LEU A 934 -5.51 2.57 12.77
N MET A 935 -4.52 2.88 11.92
CA MET A 935 -4.23 2.06 10.74
C MET A 935 -3.53 0.73 11.03
N ASN A 936 -2.94 0.56 12.22
CA ASN A 936 -2.36 -0.71 12.65
C ASN A 936 -3.32 -1.54 13.52
N MET A 937 -4.61 -1.17 13.59
CA MET A 937 -5.59 -1.87 14.42
C MET A 937 -5.72 -3.35 14.01
N ASN A 938 -5.62 -4.24 14.99
CA ASN A 938 -5.68 -5.67 14.80
C ASN A 938 -7.11 -6.20 14.92
N PRO A 939 -7.83 -6.47 13.81
CA PRO A 939 -9.19 -7.02 13.87
C PRO A 939 -9.27 -8.41 14.50
N GLN A 940 -8.13 -9.10 14.67
CA GLN A 940 -8.03 -10.42 15.29
C GLN A 940 -7.72 -10.36 16.79
N ALA A 941 -7.58 -9.16 17.37
CA ALA A 941 -7.44 -9.01 18.81
C ALA A 941 -8.65 -9.59 19.56
N SER A 942 -8.45 -9.99 20.83
CA SER A 942 -9.53 -10.52 21.65
C SER A 942 -10.69 -9.52 21.78
N LEU A 943 -11.92 -10.03 21.92
CA LEU A 943 -13.11 -9.19 22.03
C LEU A 943 -12.99 -8.09 23.13
N PRO A 944 -12.42 -8.35 24.32
CA PRO A 944 -12.17 -7.30 25.31
C PRO A 944 -11.21 -6.21 24.82
N VAL A 945 -10.10 -6.59 24.17
CA VAL A 945 -9.12 -5.61 23.65
C VAL A 945 -9.75 -4.77 22.55
N MET A 946 -10.41 -5.41 21.58
CA MET A 946 -11.05 -4.71 20.46
C MET A 946 -12.20 -3.81 20.92
N SER A 947 -13.09 -4.30 21.78
CA SER A 947 -14.19 -3.50 22.31
C SER A 947 -13.69 -2.29 23.11
N ASN A 948 -12.64 -2.46 23.93
CA ASN A 948 -12.00 -1.34 24.62
C ASN A 948 -11.39 -0.32 23.66
N ALA A 949 -10.75 -0.78 22.58
CA ALA A 949 -10.18 0.09 21.54
C ALA A 949 -11.27 0.92 20.84
N VAL A 950 -12.37 0.28 20.42
CA VAL A 950 -13.50 0.96 19.76
C VAL A 950 -14.21 1.91 20.73
N PHE A 951 -14.49 1.49 21.97
CA PHE A 951 -15.12 2.38 22.95
C PHE A 951 -14.19 3.53 23.34
N GLY A 952 -12.89 3.31 23.47
CA GLY A 952 -11.90 4.36 23.71
C GLY A 952 -11.89 5.40 22.59
N LEU A 953 -11.88 4.95 21.33
CA LEU A 953 -12.00 5.83 20.15
C LEU A 953 -13.30 6.65 20.19
N VAL A 954 -14.45 6.00 20.43
CA VAL A 954 -15.75 6.67 20.51
C VAL A 954 -15.77 7.69 21.65
N ARG A 955 -15.28 7.32 22.84
CA ARG A 955 -15.17 8.23 23.99
C ARG A 955 -14.28 9.44 23.68
N GLY A 956 -13.12 9.22 23.08
CA GLY A 956 -12.21 10.30 22.67
C GLY A 956 -12.90 11.28 21.70
N ILE A 957 -13.57 10.76 20.67
CA ILE A 957 -14.34 11.57 19.71
C ILE A 957 -15.46 12.35 20.40
N LEU A 958 -16.22 11.69 21.29
CA LEU A 958 -17.32 12.30 22.02
C LEU A 958 -16.84 13.42 22.94
N ARG A 959 -15.70 13.22 23.63
CA ARG A 959 -15.12 14.19 24.55
C ARG A 959 -14.64 15.43 23.81
N VAL A 960 -13.93 15.26 22.69
CA VAL A 960 -13.53 16.38 21.81
C VAL A 960 -14.75 17.12 21.27
N SER A 961 -15.78 16.38 20.84
CA SER A 961 -16.98 16.95 20.24
C SER A 961 -17.88 17.68 21.24
N LYS A 962 -17.94 17.21 22.49
CA LYS A 962 -18.78 17.78 23.55
C LYS A 962 -18.44 19.24 23.80
N ASP A 963 -17.15 19.52 23.92
CA ASP A 963 -16.63 20.83 24.29
C ASP A 963 -16.06 21.62 23.09
N ASN A 964 -16.20 21.07 21.87
CA ASN A 964 -15.61 21.61 20.62
C ASN A 964 -14.12 21.94 20.76
N LEU A 965 -13.37 21.03 21.37
CA LEU A 965 -11.94 21.22 21.62
C LEU A 965 -11.18 21.28 20.29
N THR A 966 -10.06 22.02 20.27
CA THR A 966 -9.14 22.13 19.13
C THR A 966 -7.68 22.05 19.61
N GLY A 967 -6.74 21.87 18.68
CA GLY A 967 -5.31 21.80 18.96
C GLY A 967 -4.93 20.79 20.05
N ASP A 968 -3.97 21.14 20.89
CA ASP A 968 -3.46 20.28 21.97
C ASP A 968 -4.56 19.89 22.97
N ALA A 969 -5.55 20.74 23.23
CA ALA A 969 -6.66 20.41 24.12
C ALA A 969 -7.54 19.27 23.54
N ALA A 970 -7.81 19.30 22.24
CA ALA A 970 -8.52 18.21 21.56
C ALA A 970 -7.72 16.91 21.60
N TRP A 971 -6.43 17.00 21.27
CA TRP A 971 -5.54 15.84 21.31
C TRP A 971 -5.47 15.24 22.71
N ASN A 972 -5.23 16.03 23.76
CA ASN A 972 -5.14 15.54 25.13
C ASN A 972 -6.43 14.83 25.56
N ALA A 973 -7.60 15.43 25.30
CA ALA A 973 -8.89 14.82 25.61
C ALA A 973 -9.12 13.50 24.86
N PHE A 974 -8.70 13.42 23.59
CA PHE A 974 -8.79 12.20 22.81
C PHE A 974 -7.81 11.13 23.30
N ARG A 975 -6.54 11.50 23.52
CA ARG A 975 -5.46 10.64 23.98
C ARG A 975 -5.83 9.95 25.28
N ASP A 976 -6.36 10.69 26.26
CA ASP A 976 -6.71 10.17 27.58
C ASP A 976 -7.76 9.04 27.51
N GLU A 977 -8.60 9.02 26.47
CA GLU A 977 -9.63 7.99 26.28
C GLU A 977 -9.19 6.88 25.32
N ALA A 978 -8.50 7.24 24.23
CA ALA A 978 -8.33 6.39 23.06
C ALA A 978 -6.91 5.84 22.89
N ALA A 979 -5.86 6.52 23.38
CA ALA A 979 -4.48 6.19 23.04
C ALA A 979 -4.09 4.78 23.51
N ILE A 980 -4.18 4.49 24.81
CA ILE A 980 -3.81 3.18 25.35
C ILE A 980 -4.68 2.05 24.80
N PRO A 981 -6.03 2.16 24.75
CA PRO A 981 -6.86 1.10 24.18
C PRO A 981 -6.55 0.78 22.72
N LEU A 982 -6.35 1.82 21.88
CA LEU A 982 -5.97 1.63 20.48
C LEU A 982 -4.57 1.04 20.36
N MET A 983 -3.64 1.49 21.21
CA MET A 983 -2.25 1.01 21.19
C MET A 983 -2.17 -0.49 21.51
N ARG A 984 -2.94 -0.95 22.50
CA ARG A 984 -3.05 -2.38 22.87
C ARG A 984 -3.69 -3.24 21.78
N ALA A 985 -4.49 -2.63 20.91
CA ALA A 985 -5.09 -3.32 19.78
C ALA A 985 -4.20 -3.28 18.52
N SER A 986 -2.95 -2.80 18.58
CA SER A 986 -2.10 -2.65 17.40
C SER A 986 -1.38 -3.95 16.98
N LYS A 987 -1.27 -4.20 15.68
CA LYS A 987 -0.42 -5.26 15.09
C LYS A 987 1.06 -4.89 15.08
N SER A 988 1.37 -3.61 14.93
CA SER A 988 2.75 -3.10 14.98
C SER A 988 2.73 -1.77 15.73
N PRO A 989 3.14 -1.77 17.02
CA PRO A 989 3.06 -0.57 17.83
C PRO A 989 4.23 0.41 17.63
N ASP A 990 5.18 0.09 16.76
CA ASP A 990 6.35 0.92 16.46
C ASP A 990 6.04 1.98 15.39
N PHE A 991 5.84 3.22 15.84
CA PHE A 991 5.42 4.33 14.97
C PHE A 991 6.55 5.23 14.47
N VAL A 992 7.78 5.03 14.96
CA VAL A 992 8.93 5.86 14.59
C VAL A 992 9.48 5.42 13.24
N LEU A 993 9.44 6.30 12.25
CA LEU A 993 9.76 5.99 10.86
C LEU A 993 11.25 6.21 10.51
N ASP A 994 11.94 7.11 11.20
CA ASP A 994 13.30 7.61 10.87
C ASP A 994 14.41 7.07 11.79
N ARG A 995 14.18 5.97 12.52
CA ARG A 995 15.14 5.43 13.52
C ARG A 995 16.49 5.01 12.92
N GLY A 996 16.60 4.80 11.60
CA GLY A 996 17.83 4.32 10.97
C GLY A 996 18.27 2.97 11.52
N HIS A 997 19.59 2.78 11.69
CA HIS A 997 20.20 1.67 12.45
C HIS A 997 21.45 2.19 13.19
N TRP A 998 22.00 1.41 14.12
CA TRP A 998 23.08 1.85 15.04
C TRP A 998 24.48 1.33 14.69
N PHE A 999 24.65 0.56 13.61
CA PHE A 999 25.95 -0.04 13.25
C PHE A 999 27.10 0.96 13.07
N ALA A 1000 26.79 2.22 12.70
CA ALA A 1000 27.78 3.27 12.50
C ALA A 1000 28.25 3.95 13.80
N GLU A 1001 27.63 3.69 14.96
CA GLU A 1001 28.00 4.33 16.25
C GLU A 1001 29.43 4.00 16.70
N THR A 1002 29.96 2.86 16.23
CA THR A 1002 31.33 2.42 16.57
C THR A 1002 32.40 3.01 15.66
N LEU A 1003 32.02 3.73 14.60
CA LEU A 1003 32.95 4.37 13.66
C LEU A 1003 33.36 5.75 14.18
N SER A 1004 34.62 6.10 13.97
CA SER A 1004 35.12 7.47 14.12
C SER A 1004 34.54 8.40 13.05
N ASP A 1005 34.59 9.72 13.28
CA ASP A 1005 34.10 10.70 12.31
C ASP A 1005 34.88 10.69 10.98
N ASP A 1006 36.18 10.39 11.04
CA ASP A 1006 37.01 10.21 9.85
C ASP A 1006 36.56 8.98 9.06
N GLU A 1007 36.35 7.83 9.72
CA GLU A 1007 35.84 6.61 9.06
C GLU A 1007 34.45 6.84 8.43
N LYS A 1008 33.57 7.58 9.10
CA LYS A 1008 32.25 7.93 8.56
C LYS A 1008 32.37 8.82 7.32
N THR A 1009 33.25 9.81 7.33
CA THR A 1009 33.50 10.71 6.19
C THR A 1009 34.10 9.93 5.00
N GLN A 1010 35.01 9.00 5.28
CA GLN A 1010 35.61 8.08 4.31
C GLN A 1010 34.56 7.17 3.69
N LEU A 1011 33.76 6.51 4.53
CA LEU A 1011 32.69 5.64 4.09
C LEU A 1011 31.67 6.40 3.23
N LYS A 1012 31.28 7.62 3.61
CA LYS A 1012 30.40 8.48 2.82
C LYS A 1012 30.97 8.75 1.42
N SER A 1013 32.24 9.09 1.33
CA SER A 1013 32.93 9.33 0.05
C SER A 1013 32.94 8.07 -0.82
N PHE A 1014 33.16 6.90 -0.22
CA PHE A 1014 33.09 5.61 -0.91
C PHE A 1014 31.67 5.29 -1.40
N LEU A 1015 30.65 5.43 -0.56
CA LEU A 1015 29.25 5.13 -0.91
C LEU A 1015 28.73 6.02 -2.05
N LYS A 1016 29.30 7.22 -2.23
CA LYS A 1016 29.00 8.10 -3.37
C LYS A 1016 29.51 7.56 -4.71
N THR A 1017 30.52 6.66 -4.67
CA THR A 1017 31.11 6.03 -5.86
C THR A 1017 30.35 4.80 -6.36
N LEU A 1018 29.47 4.23 -5.52
CA LEU A 1018 28.66 3.04 -5.77
C LEU A 1018 27.32 3.39 -6.44
#